data_AF-A0A521U990-F1
#
_entry.id   AF-A0A521U990-F1
#
_cell.length_a   1.000
_cell.length_b   1.000
_cell.length_c   1.000
_cell.angle_alpha   90.00
_cell.angle_beta   90.00
_cell.angle_gamma   90.00
#
_symmetry.space_group_name_H-M   'P 1'
#
loop_
_entity.id
_entity.type
_entity.pdbx_description
1 polymer ?
#
loop_
_entity_poly.entity_id
_entity_poly.type
_entity_poly.pdbx_seq_one_letter_code
_entity_poly.pdbx_strand_id
1 'polypeptide(L)'
;MEVIGAGQDELIRHMVAPSLPEGWDFEGARVDVAAITARYVHRADRAVAVMTLTHSASGASKMATTRFTVDWRVSASARDPGALVRSVMASVRTAETGFVWSRRAPAADPTVRRESEDAIAAEQALAMVEATPVEDLRLSAISGDEFGTVEVELPREDGARLSVRLQPRRGRVVARLAREGDEGAEHNWPEVEHPVRWFATLGRLFPHLRLGLSEAREAAEGQRDAIVLDPPGVAELLSPEVTLDGAPIAGHRLVAVRSFLPTGSAASPFGRVLLEFAPEHSRETVELLLAPTSPQQSCFGSHAGLGLSLPDLGLAATAGAKTRAARLGSHLLALLASKLAPHARVVVPTRAEEVRLLGAEAASPNPEVLNLNLDAECGQQCTFCPIKSFVPAHDGGAAELQSIELQLREARARAQVRARLNGIDPLRFSRVLELASAIRAAGFERLEVMGPGRRFADEAFRREFLRRAPEHTEVVVPLYGVTPEVHDLVTGAPGSHAEVLRAIDGLRADLDPQRLGLATVITRQNVDELAALARFARERELPLWPQLPYPLRQTRHGAYADSALRESEIVARVLRSLDGATPEDRAFCLQALATAIRHPCVLWRAQRATGLGVFEASRGMPRRALAGVALTDEHNPRKGGAARGLSTLHVVSAACAEAPRCALAPACPAEHYAAYVERFGEEEFEAVGVWDLV
;
A
#
# COMPACT_ATOMS: atom_id res chain seq x y z
N MET A 1 -33.27 -6.52 1.70
CA MET A 1 -33.46 -7.86 1.11
C MET A 1 -34.79 -7.94 0.35
N GLU A 2 -35.19 -6.84 -0.30
CA GLU A 2 -36.55 -6.61 -0.82
C GLU A 2 -36.55 -5.98 -2.23
N VAL A 3 -35.53 -6.26 -3.05
CA VAL A 3 -35.42 -5.68 -4.42
C VAL A 3 -35.50 -6.75 -5.52
N ILE A 4 -35.79 -8.00 -5.17
CA ILE A 4 -36.02 -9.06 -6.16
C ILE A 4 -37.47 -9.51 -6.03
N GLY A 5 -38.35 -8.84 -6.77
CA GLY A 5 -39.77 -9.18 -6.82
C GLY A 5 -40.00 -10.56 -7.46
N ALA A 6 -41.04 -11.26 -7.02
CA ALA A 6 -41.51 -12.50 -7.62
C ALA A 6 -41.74 -12.30 -9.13
N GLY A 7 -40.84 -12.83 -9.94
CA GLY A 7 -40.74 -12.60 -11.39
C GLY A 7 -39.29 -12.48 -11.90
N GLN A 8 -38.35 -12.09 -11.03
CA GLN A 8 -36.92 -12.05 -11.38
C GLN A 8 -36.19 -13.38 -11.23
N ASP A 9 -36.70 -14.33 -10.44
CA ASP A 9 -36.08 -15.66 -10.30
C ASP A 9 -36.09 -16.46 -11.61
N GLU A 10 -37.14 -16.34 -12.40
CA GLU A 10 -37.25 -17.03 -13.69
C GLU A 10 -36.34 -16.39 -14.75
N LEU A 11 -36.18 -15.06 -14.68
CA LEU A 11 -35.22 -14.29 -15.49
C LEU A 11 -33.78 -14.65 -15.13
N ILE A 12 -33.46 -14.68 -13.84
CA ILE A 12 -32.14 -15.05 -13.34
C ILE A 12 -31.83 -16.47 -13.76
N ARG A 13 -32.78 -17.42 -13.64
CA ARG A 13 -32.62 -18.79 -14.18
C ARG A 13 -32.34 -18.81 -15.68
N HIS A 14 -33.05 -18.02 -16.49
CA HIS A 14 -32.79 -17.95 -17.94
C HIS A 14 -31.42 -17.34 -18.28
N MET A 15 -30.96 -16.36 -17.51
CA MET A 15 -29.65 -15.72 -17.72
C MET A 15 -28.47 -16.57 -17.24
N VAL A 16 -28.65 -17.32 -16.15
CA VAL A 16 -27.55 -18.05 -15.50
C VAL A 16 -27.57 -19.56 -15.76
N ALA A 17 -28.66 -20.14 -16.26
CA ALA A 17 -28.74 -21.56 -16.62
C ALA A 17 -29.26 -21.75 -18.07
N PRO A 18 -28.51 -21.27 -19.09
CA PRO A 18 -28.88 -21.45 -20.49
C PRO A 18 -28.71 -22.91 -20.94
N SER A 19 -29.12 -23.22 -22.17
CA SER A 19 -28.71 -24.48 -22.82
C SER A 19 -27.18 -24.53 -22.88
N LEU A 20 -26.56 -25.37 -22.06
CA LEU A 20 -25.11 -25.46 -21.99
C LEU A 20 -24.55 -26.34 -23.11
N PRO A 21 -23.33 -26.07 -23.61
CA PRO A 21 -22.63 -26.99 -24.49
C PRO A 21 -22.46 -28.36 -23.82
N GLU A 22 -22.32 -29.41 -24.64
CA GLU A 22 -22.12 -30.77 -24.15
C GLU A 22 -20.94 -30.83 -23.15
N GLY A 23 -21.16 -31.47 -22.00
CA GLY A 23 -20.17 -31.62 -20.94
C GLY A 23 -20.21 -30.55 -19.85
N TRP A 24 -20.84 -29.38 -20.07
CA TRP A 24 -21.00 -28.34 -19.06
C TRP A 24 -22.32 -28.49 -18.29
N ASP A 25 -22.26 -28.34 -16.97
CA ASP A 25 -23.39 -28.30 -16.05
C ASP A 25 -23.44 -26.97 -15.29
N PHE A 26 -24.65 -26.53 -14.97
CA PHE A 26 -24.88 -25.45 -14.02
C PHE A 26 -24.88 -26.01 -12.60
N GLU A 27 -23.96 -25.54 -11.76
CA GLU A 27 -23.82 -26.02 -10.37
C GLU A 27 -24.63 -25.15 -9.39
N GLY A 28 -24.81 -23.88 -9.70
CA GLY A 28 -25.63 -22.97 -8.89
C GLY A 28 -25.33 -21.50 -9.14
N ALA A 29 -26.18 -20.63 -8.60
CA ALA A 29 -25.96 -19.19 -8.60
C ALA A 29 -26.25 -18.60 -7.22
N ARG A 30 -25.51 -17.55 -6.87
CA ARG A 30 -25.71 -16.73 -5.68
C ARG A 30 -26.08 -15.32 -6.12
N VAL A 31 -27.07 -14.73 -5.45
CA VAL A 31 -27.48 -13.35 -5.66
C VAL A 31 -27.14 -12.54 -4.41
N ASP A 32 -26.34 -11.50 -4.60
CA ASP A 32 -26.01 -10.50 -3.60
C ASP A 32 -26.63 -9.15 -3.99
N VAL A 33 -26.57 -8.15 -3.10
CA VAL A 33 -27.32 -6.87 -3.22
C VAL A 33 -27.08 -6.13 -4.55
N ALA A 34 -25.91 -6.28 -5.17
CA ALA A 34 -25.55 -5.62 -6.43
C ALA A 34 -24.96 -6.58 -7.49
N ALA A 35 -24.95 -7.90 -7.24
CA ALA A 35 -24.32 -8.84 -8.16
C ALA A 35 -24.98 -10.22 -8.17
N ILE A 36 -24.89 -10.91 -9.31
CA ILE A 36 -25.27 -12.32 -9.47
C ILE A 36 -24.04 -13.11 -9.88
N THR A 37 -23.65 -14.10 -9.08
CA THR A 37 -22.52 -14.98 -9.36
C THR A 37 -23.01 -16.39 -9.70
N ALA A 38 -22.81 -16.83 -10.93
CA ALA A 38 -23.18 -18.16 -11.43
C ALA A 38 -21.94 -19.05 -11.59
N ARG A 39 -22.08 -20.33 -11.25
CA ARG A 39 -21.00 -21.33 -11.31
C ARG A 39 -21.38 -22.49 -12.23
N TYR A 40 -20.45 -22.86 -13.09
CA TYR A 40 -20.57 -23.93 -14.07
C TYR A 40 -19.42 -24.92 -13.90
N VAL A 41 -19.70 -26.21 -14.08
CA VAL A 41 -18.72 -27.28 -13.96
C VAL A 41 -18.74 -28.12 -15.22
N HIS A 42 -17.57 -28.44 -15.76
CA HIS A 42 -17.46 -29.38 -16.87
C HIS A 42 -17.21 -30.81 -16.34
N ARG A 43 -18.07 -31.75 -16.72
CA ARG A 43 -18.10 -33.12 -16.16
C ARG A 43 -16.80 -33.90 -16.39
N ALA A 44 -16.20 -33.73 -17.56
CA ALA A 44 -15.09 -34.60 -18.00
C ALA A 44 -13.74 -34.23 -17.37
N ASP A 45 -13.48 -32.94 -17.17
CA ASP A 45 -12.18 -32.41 -16.70
C ASP A 45 -12.30 -31.65 -15.37
N ARG A 46 -13.49 -31.64 -14.76
CA ARG A 46 -13.83 -30.93 -13.52
C ARG A 46 -13.46 -29.43 -13.59
N ALA A 47 -13.46 -28.86 -14.78
CA ALA A 47 -13.21 -27.44 -14.95
C ALA A 47 -14.34 -26.61 -14.36
N VAL A 48 -14.01 -25.45 -13.79
CA VAL A 48 -14.96 -24.54 -13.15
C VAL A 48 -14.93 -23.21 -13.87
N ALA A 49 -16.10 -22.73 -14.27
CA ALA A 49 -16.29 -21.36 -14.75
C ALA A 49 -17.22 -20.60 -13.81
N VAL A 50 -16.86 -19.35 -13.50
CA VAL A 50 -17.65 -18.44 -12.66
C VAL A 50 -17.95 -17.19 -13.45
N MET A 51 -19.23 -16.86 -13.60
CA MET A 51 -19.72 -15.61 -14.18
C MET A 51 -20.21 -14.70 -13.06
N THR A 52 -19.79 -13.44 -13.04
CA THR A 52 -20.35 -12.42 -12.14
C THR A 52 -20.98 -11.29 -12.94
N LEU A 53 -22.28 -11.09 -12.79
CA LEU A 53 -23.01 -9.93 -13.30
C LEU A 53 -23.11 -8.88 -12.21
N THR A 54 -22.48 -7.73 -12.38
CA THR A 54 -22.56 -6.62 -11.43
C THR A 54 -23.48 -5.53 -11.98
N HIS A 55 -24.47 -5.11 -11.20
CA HIS A 55 -25.33 -3.97 -11.50
C HIS A 55 -24.68 -2.68 -11.03
N SER A 56 -24.61 -1.69 -11.91
CA SER A 56 -24.30 -0.30 -11.52
C SER A 56 -25.39 0.63 -12.02
N ALA A 57 -25.99 1.37 -11.09
CA ALA A 57 -26.88 2.47 -11.40
C ALA A 57 -26.04 3.76 -11.49
N SER A 58 -26.09 4.46 -12.63
CA SER A 58 -25.45 5.77 -12.77
C SER A 58 -26.47 6.83 -13.17
N GLY A 59 -26.60 7.88 -12.34
CA GLY A 59 -27.30 9.12 -12.67
C GLY A 59 -28.39 9.54 -11.68
N ALA A 60 -28.32 10.79 -11.21
CA ALA A 60 -29.35 11.47 -10.40
C ALA A 60 -30.56 11.95 -11.21
N SER A 61 -30.90 11.31 -12.33
CA SER A 61 -32.01 11.69 -13.20
C SER A 61 -33.18 10.70 -13.09
N LYS A 62 -34.42 11.17 -13.32
CA LYS A 62 -35.67 10.38 -13.23
C LYS A 62 -35.77 9.19 -14.19
N MET A 63 -34.76 8.93 -15.03
CA MET A 63 -34.59 7.69 -15.77
C MET A 63 -33.30 6.99 -15.32
N ALA A 64 -33.44 5.93 -14.52
CA ALA A 64 -32.32 5.09 -14.14
C ALA A 64 -31.91 4.20 -15.31
N THR A 65 -30.70 4.39 -15.84
CA THR A 65 -30.11 3.45 -16.79
C THR A 65 -29.36 2.38 -16.01
N THR A 66 -29.80 1.14 -16.16
CA THR A 66 -29.22 -0.03 -15.52
C THR A 66 -28.07 -0.54 -16.40
N ARG A 67 -26.84 -0.51 -15.89
CA ARG A 67 -25.67 -1.10 -16.57
C ARG A 67 -25.28 -2.39 -15.86
N PHE A 68 -25.06 -3.46 -16.63
CA PHE A 68 -24.49 -4.71 -16.13
C PHE A 68 -23.08 -4.92 -16.70
N THR A 69 -22.14 -5.26 -15.83
CA THR A 69 -20.79 -5.73 -16.20
C THR A 69 -20.73 -7.23 -15.99
N VAL A 70 -20.17 -7.97 -16.95
CA VAL A 70 -20.03 -9.44 -16.88
C VAL A 70 -18.55 -9.80 -16.78
N ASP A 71 -18.15 -10.37 -15.65
CA ASP A 71 -16.79 -10.87 -15.42
C ASP A 71 -16.77 -12.39 -15.43
N TRP A 72 -15.79 -12.97 -16.14
CA TRP A 72 -15.59 -14.41 -16.24
C TRP A 72 -14.28 -14.85 -15.60
N ARG A 73 -14.32 -15.94 -14.84
CA ARG A 73 -13.14 -16.66 -14.37
C ARG A 73 -13.28 -18.14 -14.72
N VAL A 74 -12.29 -18.70 -15.40
CA VAL A 74 -12.32 -20.11 -15.81
C VAL A 74 -11.05 -20.81 -15.34
N SER A 75 -11.18 -22.04 -14.83
CA SER A 75 -10.03 -22.87 -14.44
C SER A 75 -9.15 -23.19 -15.63
N ALA A 76 -7.83 -23.24 -15.41
CA ALA A 76 -6.84 -23.54 -16.45
C ALA A 76 -7.03 -24.89 -17.16
N SER A 77 -7.78 -25.83 -16.56
CA SER A 77 -8.10 -27.14 -17.13
C SER A 77 -9.27 -27.14 -18.11
N ALA A 78 -9.99 -26.02 -18.29
CA ALA A 78 -11.21 -25.98 -19.09
C ALA A 78 -10.94 -26.17 -20.59
N ARG A 79 -11.58 -27.19 -21.18
CA ARG A 79 -11.65 -27.34 -22.63
C ARG A 79 -12.75 -26.46 -23.22
N ASP A 80 -12.40 -25.71 -24.26
CA ASP A 80 -13.27 -24.78 -25.01
C ASP A 80 -14.17 -23.88 -24.12
N PRO A 81 -13.58 -23.04 -23.26
CA PRO A 81 -14.35 -22.08 -22.47
C PRO A 81 -15.10 -21.07 -23.35
N GLY A 82 -14.68 -20.90 -24.61
CA GLY A 82 -15.35 -20.04 -25.58
C GLY A 82 -16.76 -20.52 -25.92
N ALA A 83 -17.00 -21.83 -26.01
CA ALA A 83 -18.33 -22.36 -26.27
C ALA A 83 -19.31 -22.04 -25.13
N LEU A 84 -18.87 -22.15 -23.88
CA LEU A 84 -19.68 -21.80 -22.71
C LEU A 84 -20.04 -20.31 -22.73
N VAL A 85 -19.06 -19.43 -22.92
CA VAL A 85 -19.28 -17.97 -22.96
C VAL A 85 -20.23 -17.61 -24.12
N ARG A 86 -20.05 -18.20 -25.30
CA ARG A 86 -20.95 -17.96 -26.45
C ARG A 86 -22.39 -18.38 -26.16
N SER A 87 -22.60 -19.54 -25.54
CA SER A 87 -23.95 -20.03 -25.23
C SER A 87 -24.65 -19.13 -24.20
N VAL A 88 -23.92 -18.74 -23.14
CA VAL A 88 -24.45 -17.85 -22.09
C VAL A 88 -24.76 -16.46 -22.65
N MET A 89 -23.87 -15.88 -23.46
CA MET A 89 -24.11 -14.59 -24.11
C MET A 89 -25.22 -14.64 -25.18
N ALA A 90 -25.47 -15.80 -25.80
CA ALA A 90 -26.60 -15.98 -26.70
C ALA A 90 -27.92 -15.98 -25.92
N SER A 91 -27.99 -16.65 -24.77
CA SER A 91 -29.19 -16.64 -23.93
C SER A 91 -29.47 -15.27 -23.30
N VAL A 92 -28.43 -14.54 -22.86
CA VAL A 92 -28.56 -13.14 -22.44
C VAL A 92 -29.16 -12.28 -23.56
N ARG A 93 -28.71 -12.48 -24.81
CA ARG A 93 -29.27 -11.80 -25.99
C ARG A 93 -30.69 -12.25 -26.34
N THR A 94 -31.04 -13.52 -26.11
CA THR A 94 -32.39 -14.02 -26.42
C THR A 94 -33.44 -13.50 -25.41
N ALA A 95 -33.01 -13.29 -24.16
CA ALA A 95 -33.81 -12.64 -23.12
C ALA A 95 -34.10 -11.15 -23.40
N GLU A 96 -33.50 -10.54 -24.44
CA GLU A 96 -33.76 -9.16 -24.87
C GLU A 96 -35.20 -8.91 -25.32
N THR A 97 -35.97 -9.95 -25.66
CA THR A 97 -37.34 -9.80 -26.19
C THR A 97 -38.39 -9.36 -25.15
N GLY A 98 -38.05 -9.28 -23.87
CA GLY A 98 -38.96 -8.90 -22.78
C GLY A 98 -38.63 -7.61 -22.02
N PHE A 99 -37.54 -6.89 -22.37
CA PHE A 99 -37.06 -5.74 -21.58
C PHE A 99 -36.78 -4.50 -22.46
N VAL A 100 -37.19 -3.32 -22.00
CA VAL A 100 -36.86 -2.04 -22.66
C VAL A 100 -35.45 -1.61 -22.25
N TRP A 101 -34.49 -1.86 -23.14
CA TRP A 101 -33.13 -1.30 -23.05
C TRP A 101 -33.03 -0.09 -23.97
N SER A 102 -32.64 1.09 -23.48
CA SER A 102 -32.38 2.23 -24.36
C SER A 102 -30.95 2.16 -24.89
N ARG A 103 -30.78 1.77 -26.17
CA ARG A 103 -29.58 2.09 -26.95
C ARG A 103 -29.78 3.49 -27.54
N ARG A 104 -29.00 4.50 -27.09
CA ARG A 104 -29.04 5.82 -27.73
C ARG A 104 -28.07 5.80 -28.92
N ALA A 105 -28.60 5.63 -30.13
CA ALA A 105 -28.02 6.27 -31.31
C ALA A 105 -28.39 7.77 -31.22
N PRO A 106 -27.45 8.72 -31.46
CA PRO A 106 -27.84 10.11 -31.67
C PRO A 106 -28.74 10.18 -32.92
N ALA A 107 -29.76 11.04 -32.87
CA ALA A 107 -30.81 11.12 -33.87
C ALA A 107 -30.28 11.22 -35.30
N ALA A 108 -30.95 10.51 -36.21
CA ALA A 108 -30.88 10.77 -37.64
C ALA A 108 -31.52 12.13 -37.95
N ASP A 109 -30.72 13.06 -38.46
CA ASP A 109 -31.18 13.98 -39.51
C ASP A 109 -31.19 13.17 -40.83
N PRO A 110 -32.33 13.05 -41.53
CA PRO A 110 -32.49 12.16 -42.67
C PRO A 110 -31.96 12.81 -43.95
N THR A 111 -30.65 12.96 -44.10
CA THR A 111 -30.01 13.12 -45.42
C THR A 111 -28.64 12.45 -45.50
N VAL A 112 -28.48 11.66 -46.56
CA VAL A 112 -27.24 11.04 -47.08
C VAL A 112 -26.86 9.65 -46.53
N ARG A 113 -27.07 8.65 -47.39
CA ARG A 113 -26.54 7.28 -47.32
C ARG A 113 -25.10 7.22 -47.85
N ARG A 114 -24.21 6.52 -47.12
CA ARG A 114 -23.14 5.58 -47.56
C ARG A 114 -21.99 5.59 -46.52
N GLU A 115 -22.16 4.91 -45.38
CA GLU A 115 -21.05 4.69 -44.43
C GLU A 115 -21.07 3.30 -43.77
N SER A 116 -22.02 2.42 -44.10
CA SER A 116 -22.16 1.14 -43.41
C SER A 116 -21.28 0.00 -43.95
N GLU A 117 -20.70 0.12 -45.14
CA GLU A 117 -19.79 -0.91 -45.68
C GLU A 117 -18.34 -0.70 -45.21
N ASP A 118 -17.93 0.55 -45.03
CA ASP A 118 -16.55 0.89 -44.65
C ASP A 118 -16.26 0.67 -43.16
N ALA A 119 -17.26 0.85 -42.29
CA ALA A 119 -17.16 0.50 -40.87
C ALA A 119 -17.01 -1.02 -40.65
N ILE A 120 -17.65 -1.83 -41.50
CA ILE A 120 -17.52 -3.29 -41.50
C ILE A 120 -16.14 -3.70 -42.04
N ALA A 121 -15.66 -3.04 -43.09
CA ALA A 121 -14.32 -3.27 -43.64
C ALA A 121 -13.21 -2.92 -42.62
N ALA A 122 -13.43 -1.89 -41.79
CA ALA A 122 -12.55 -1.47 -40.71
C ALA A 122 -12.40 -2.52 -39.58
N GLU A 123 -13.51 -3.07 -39.09
CA GLU A 123 -13.47 -4.16 -38.09
C GLU A 123 -12.86 -5.44 -38.68
N GLN A 124 -13.13 -5.75 -39.95
CA GLN A 124 -12.53 -6.89 -40.65
C GLN A 124 -11.01 -6.71 -40.84
N ALA A 125 -10.54 -5.49 -41.12
CA ALA A 125 -9.12 -5.19 -41.23
C ALA A 125 -8.38 -5.35 -39.89
N LEU A 126 -8.99 -4.91 -38.78
CA LEU A 126 -8.43 -5.06 -37.45
C LEU A 126 -8.37 -6.54 -37.03
N ALA A 127 -9.45 -7.28 -37.28
CA ALA A 127 -9.49 -8.73 -37.03
C ALA A 127 -8.49 -9.50 -37.91
N MET A 128 -8.23 -9.03 -39.14
CA MET A 128 -7.17 -9.58 -39.99
C MET A 128 -5.79 -9.35 -39.38
N VAL A 129 -5.46 -8.13 -38.93
CA VAL A 129 -4.15 -7.83 -38.31
C VAL A 129 -3.89 -8.68 -37.07
N GLU A 130 -4.91 -8.89 -36.24
CA GLU A 130 -4.79 -9.71 -35.03
C GLU A 130 -4.65 -11.21 -35.33
N ALA A 131 -5.13 -11.66 -36.50
CA ALA A 131 -5.11 -13.06 -36.92
C ALA A 131 -3.97 -13.42 -37.88
N THR A 132 -3.27 -12.46 -38.48
CA THR A 132 -2.15 -12.70 -39.41
C THR A 132 -0.87 -13.06 -38.63
N PRO A 133 -0.20 -14.18 -38.95
CA PRO A 133 1.09 -14.55 -38.36
C PRO A 133 2.13 -13.43 -38.55
N VAL A 134 2.98 -13.23 -37.54
CA VAL A 134 3.94 -12.09 -37.48
C VAL A 134 4.90 -12.09 -38.66
N GLU A 135 5.29 -13.26 -39.14
CA GLU A 135 6.17 -13.48 -40.29
C GLU A 135 5.60 -13.00 -41.63
N ASP A 136 4.28 -12.83 -41.73
CA ASP A 136 3.58 -12.39 -42.94
C ASP A 136 3.33 -10.86 -42.96
N LEU A 137 3.59 -10.18 -41.85
CA LEU A 137 3.47 -8.73 -41.72
C LEU A 137 4.75 -8.04 -42.23
N ARG A 138 4.64 -7.15 -43.22
CA ARG A 138 5.78 -6.37 -43.74
C ARG A 138 5.69 -4.93 -43.28
N LEU A 139 6.65 -4.53 -42.44
CA LEU A 139 6.85 -3.13 -42.07
C LEU A 139 7.59 -2.41 -43.20
N SER A 140 6.94 -1.48 -43.90
CA SER A 140 7.52 -0.84 -45.08
C SER A 140 8.29 0.45 -44.79
N ALA A 141 7.93 1.21 -43.73
CA ALA A 141 8.69 2.39 -43.32
C ALA A 141 8.42 2.84 -41.87
N ILE A 142 9.45 3.37 -41.20
CA ILE A 142 9.34 4.20 -40.00
C ILE A 142 9.91 5.57 -40.38
N SER A 143 9.07 6.61 -40.40
CA SER A 143 9.50 7.97 -40.68
C SER A 143 9.84 8.68 -39.37
N GLY A 144 11.05 9.24 -39.28
CA GLY A 144 11.55 9.97 -38.12
C GLY A 144 11.20 11.46 -38.13
N ASP A 145 9.91 11.80 -38.20
CA ASP A 145 9.44 13.11 -37.77
C ASP A 145 9.12 13.07 -36.25
N GLU A 146 9.06 14.24 -35.60
CA GLU A 146 9.00 14.43 -34.12
C GLU A 146 7.86 13.68 -33.39
N PHE A 147 6.98 12.99 -34.13
CA PHE A 147 5.83 12.26 -33.62
C PHE A 147 5.84 10.76 -33.95
N GLY A 148 6.83 10.21 -34.67
CA GLY A 148 7.00 8.77 -34.88
C GLY A 148 5.83 8.10 -35.59
N THR A 149 5.68 8.34 -36.89
CA THR A 149 4.65 7.69 -37.71
C THR A 149 5.08 6.25 -38.09
N VAL A 150 4.19 5.27 -37.87
CA VAL A 150 4.41 3.86 -38.28
C VAL A 150 3.42 3.50 -39.40
N GLU A 151 3.93 2.94 -40.49
CA GLU A 151 3.13 2.45 -41.61
C GLU A 151 3.29 0.93 -41.74
N VAL A 152 2.19 0.20 -41.68
CA VAL A 152 2.15 -1.27 -41.81
C VAL A 152 1.42 -1.63 -43.10
N GLU A 153 2.06 -2.43 -43.94
CA GLU A 153 1.45 -2.95 -45.17
C GLU A 153 0.99 -4.39 -44.98
N LEU A 154 -0.26 -4.66 -45.33
CA LEU A 154 -0.85 -5.99 -45.30
C LEU A 154 -1.15 -6.46 -46.73
N PRO A 155 -0.63 -7.62 -47.15
CA PRO A 155 -1.03 -8.23 -48.40
C PRO A 155 -2.45 -8.82 -48.27
N ARG A 156 -3.31 -8.62 -49.27
CA ARG A 156 -4.59 -9.32 -49.40
C ARG A 156 -4.51 -10.39 -50.48
N GLU A 157 -5.32 -11.44 -50.34
CA GLU A 157 -5.42 -12.55 -51.31
C GLU A 157 -5.88 -12.09 -52.72
N ASP A 158 -6.55 -10.94 -52.83
CA ASP A 158 -7.00 -10.34 -54.09
C ASP A 158 -5.93 -9.47 -54.78
N GLY A 159 -4.71 -9.41 -54.23
CA GLY A 159 -3.61 -8.62 -54.76
C GLY A 159 -3.65 -7.13 -54.37
N ALA A 160 -4.68 -6.68 -53.64
CA ALA A 160 -4.73 -5.31 -53.12
C ALA A 160 -3.81 -5.16 -51.90
N ARG A 161 -3.20 -3.97 -51.74
CA ARG A 161 -2.41 -3.62 -50.56
C ARG A 161 -3.24 -2.76 -49.61
N LEU A 162 -3.23 -3.13 -48.33
CA LEU A 162 -3.77 -2.30 -47.26
C LEU A 162 -2.60 -1.58 -46.59
N SER A 163 -2.55 -0.25 -46.65
CA SER A 163 -1.63 0.53 -45.82
C SER A 163 -2.38 1.06 -44.61
N VAL A 164 -1.84 0.82 -43.40
CA VAL A 164 -2.33 1.38 -42.14
C VAL A 164 -1.26 2.33 -41.62
N ARG A 165 -1.54 3.64 -41.70
CA ARG A 165 -0.65 4.69 -41.18
C ARG A 165 -1.12 5.17 -39.81
N LEU A 166 -0.24 5.10 -38.81
CA LEU A 166 -0.52 5.45 -37.41
C LEU A 166 0.20 6.74 -37.03
N GLN A 167 -0.56 7.80 -36.69
CA GLN A 167 -0.01 9.09 -36.24
C GLN A 167 -0.42 9.43 -34.80
N PRO A 168 0.54 9.71 -33.90
CA PRO A 168 0.24 10.26 -32.58
C PRO A 168 -0.15 11.75 -32.66
N ARG A 169 -1.32 12.11 -32.16
CA ARG A 169 -1.73 13.52 -31.98
C ARG A 169 -2.37 13.74 -30.63
N ARG A 170 -1.77 14.58 -29.77
CA ARG A 170 -2.33 15.01 -28.46
C ARG A 170 -2.98 13.86 -27.66
N GLY A 171 -2.25 12.76 -27.48
CA GLY A 171 -2.74 11.58 -26.74
C GLY A 171 -3.65 10.63 -27.53
N ARG A 172 -3.75 10.78 -28.86
CA ARG A 172 -4.58 9.96 -29.75
C ARG A 172 -3.75 9.26 -30.82
N VAL A 173 -4.22 8.13 -31.34
CA VAL A 173 -3.66 7.44 -32.51
C VAL A 173 -4.70 7.49 -33.62
N VAL A 174 -4.33 8.00 -34.79
CA VAL A 174 -5.19 8.03 -35.98
C VAL A 174 -4.69 7.00 -36.99
N ALA A 175 -5.58 6.11 -37.45
CA ALA A 175 -5.29 5.14 -38.50
C ALA A 175 -5.92 5.59 -39.84
N ARG A 176 -5.11 5.71 -40.90
CA ARG A 176 -5.61 5.90 -42.27
C ARG A 176 -5.47 4.60 -43.06
N LEU A 177 -6.54 4.24 -43.78
CA LEU A 177 -6.54 3.21 -44.80
C LEU A 177 -6.39 3.86 -46.17
N ALA A 178 -5.47 3.38 -47.00
CA ALA A 178 -5.39 3.76 -48.41
C ALA A 178 -5.41 2.50 -49.27
N ARG A 179 -6.20 2.54 -50.35
CA ARG A 179 -6.18 1.55 -51.42
C ARG A 179 -5.41 2.13 -52.59
N GLU A 180 -4.56 1.34 -53.22
CA GLU A 180 -3.72 1.79 -54.33
C GLU A 180 -4.59 2.33 -55.47
N GLY A 181 -4.53 3.65 -55.72
CA GLY A 181 -5.32 4.35 -56.76
C GLY A 181 -6.42 5.30 -56.28
N ASP A 182 -6.75 5.34 -54.98
CA ASP A 182 -7.70 6.31 -54.40
C ASP A 182 -6.97 7.30 -53.47
N GLU A 183 -7.08 8.61 -53.75
CA GLU A 183 -6.66 9.65 -52.80
C GLU A 183 -7.64 9.65 -51.60
N GLY A 184 -7.24 8.96 -50.54
CA GLY A 184 -8.12 8.41 -49.51
C GLY A 184 -8.93 9.39 -48.65
N ALA A 185 -10.09 8.91 -48.22
CA ALA A 185 -10.93 9.55 -47.19
C ALA A 185 -10.27 9.46 -45.80
N GLU A 186 -10.27 10.57 -45.07
CA GLU A 186 -9.73 10.67 -43.72
C GLU A 186 -10.83 10.34 -42.69
N HIS A 187 -10.67 9.23 -41.96
CA HIS A 187 -11.63 8.80 -40.94
C HIS A 187 -11.06 8.94 -39.53
N ASN A 188 -11.84 9.58 -38.64
CA ASN A 188 -11.50 9.70 -37.22
C ASN A 188 -12.10 8.53 -36.44
N TRP A 189 -11.24 7.76 -35.79
CA TRP A 189 -11.61 6.59 -34.98
C TRP A 189 -12.02 6.98 -33.56
N PRO A 190 -12.86 6.19 -32.87
CA PRO A 190 -13.20 6.45 -31.47
C PRO A 190 -12.02 6.23 -30.52
N GLU A 191 -12.07 6.94 -29.40
CA GLU A 191 -11.01 7.08 -28.39
C GLU A 191 -10.58 5.74 -27.77
N VAL A 192 -9.27 5.44 -27.74
CA VAL A 192 -8.71 4.27 -27.06
C VAL A 192 -8.15 4.73 -25.71
N GLU A 193 -8.84 4.42 -24.60
CA GLU A 193 -8.52 4.93 -23.26
C GLU A 193 -7.16 4.46 -22.67
N HIS A 194 -6.43 3.55 -23.32
CA HIS A 194 -5.16 3.04 -22.79
C HIS A 194 -4.07 2.81 -23.86
N PRO A 195 -3.42 3.87 -24.37
CA PRO A 195 -2.33 3.76 -25.35
C PRO A 195 -1.18 2.87 -24.87
N VAL A 196 -0.91 2.82 -23.56
CA VAL A 196 0.14 1.98 -22.95
C VAL A 196 -0.09 0.48 -23.17
N ARG A 197 -1.34 0.01 -23.09
CA ARG A 197 -1.65 -1.41 -23.37
C ARG A 197 -1.41 -1.75 -24.83
N TRP A 198 -1.63 -0.78 -25.73
CA TRP A 198 -1.49 -0.95 -27.16
C TRP A 198 -0.02 -0.98 -27.60
N PHE A 199 0.80 -0.06 -27.07
CA PHE A 199 2.27 -0.11 -27.26
C PHE A 199 2.91 -1.37 -26.67
N ALA A 200 2.39 -1.89 -25.55
CA ALA A 200 2.83 -3.16 -24.97
C ALA A 200 2.42 -4.39 -25.81
N THR A 201 1.39 -4.28 -26.64
CA THR A 201 0.99 -5.32 -27.60
C THR A 201 1.87 -5.27 -28.86
N LEU A 202 2.13 -4.07 -29.40
CA LEU A 202 3.07 -3.90 -30.52
C LEU A 202 4.50 -4.34 -30.18
N GLY A 203 4.99 -4.01 -28.97
CA GLY A 203 6.29 -4.46 -28.49
C GLY A 203 6.38 -5.98 -28.27
N ARG A 204 5.24 -6.65 -28.06
CA ARG A 204 5.15 -8.12 -27.99
C ARG A 204 5.07 -8.78 -29.37
N LEU A 205 4.39 -8.15 -30.32
CA LEU A 205 4.21 -8.66 -31.68
C LEU A 205 5.45 -8.46 -32.55
N PHE A 206 6.25 -7.41 -32.30
CA PHE A 206 7.48 -7.12 -33.04
C PHE A 206 8.70 -6.98 -32.11
N PRO A 207 9.16 -8.07 -31.48
CA PRO A 207 10.25 -8.03 -30.48
C PRO A 207 11.61 -7.58 -31.05
N HIS A 208 11.75 -7.51 -32.37
CA HIS A 208 12.97 -7.08 -33.08
C HIS A 208 12.95 -5.58 -33.44
N LEU A 209 11.82 -4.91 -33.24
CA LEU A 209 11.66 -3.49 -33.50
C LEU A 209 12.41 -2.72 -32.40
N ARG A 210 13.70 -2.48 -32.63
CA ARG A 210 14.47 -1.47 -31.88
C ARG A 210 13.94 -0.10 -32.32
N LEU A 211 12.80 0.31 -31.75
CA LEU A 211 12.42 1.71 -31.69
C LEU A 211 13.65 2.46 -31.16
N GLY A 212 14.08 3.52 -31.84
CA GLY A 212 15.25 4.33 -31.51
C GLY A 212 15.12 5.02 -30.15
N LEU A 213 15.17 4.21 -29.09
CA LEU A 213 15.02 4.59 -27.70
C LEU A 213 16.35 4.51 -26.95
N SER A 214 17.48 4.18 -27.60
CA SER A 214 18.77 4.21 -26.91
C SER A 214 19.20 5.64 -26.59
N GLU A 215 19.05 6.58 -27.52
CA GLU A 215 19.44 7.98 -27.29
C GLU A 215 18.41 8.73 -26.43
N ALA A 216 17.12 8.39 -26.56
CA ALA A 216 16.08 8.95 -25.71
C ALA A 216 16.06 8.37 -24.30
N ARG A 217 16.50 7.12 -24.06
CA ARG A 217 16.59 6.53 -22.71
C ARG A 217 17.84 7.00 -21.96
N GLU A 218 18.93 7.28 -22.67
CA GLU A 218 20.10 7.99 -22.11
C GLU A 218 19.80 9.47 -21.83
N ALA A 219 18.88 10.09 -22.57
CA ALA A 219 18.41 11.46 -22.29
C ALA A 219 17.20 11.53 -21.31
N ALA A 220 16.46 10.42 -21.09
CA ALA A 220 15.22 10.38 -20.31
C ALA A 220 15.30 9.55 -19.01
N GLU A 221 16.49 9.23 -18.50
CA GLU A 221 16.66 9.04 -17.05
C GLU A 221 16.76 10.44 -16.41
N GLY A 222 15.60 11.08 -16.32
CA GLY A 222 15.43 12.52 -16.13
C GLY A 222 16.24 13.09 -14.97
N GLN A 223 17.16 13.99 -15.32
CA GLN A 223 17.72 14.95 -14.38
C GLN A 223 16.56 15.66 -13.69
N ARG A 224 16.54 15.64 -12.35
CA ARG A 224 15.52 16.34 -11.58
C ARG A 224 15.83 17.83 -11.54
N ASP A 225 14.82 18.66 -11.75
CA ASP A 225 14.90 20.11 -11.60
C ASP A 225 14.72 20.58 -10.15
N ALA A 226 14.44 19.66 -9.21
CA ALA A 226 14.37 19.96 -7.78
C ALA A 226 14.65 18.74 -6.90
N ILE A 227 15.17 19.00 -5.70
CA ILE A 227 15.32 18.01 -4.62
C ILE A 227 14.88 18.63 -3.29
N VAL A 228 14.18 17.83 -2.47
CA VAL A 228 13.92 18.14 -1.05
C VAL A 228 15.08 17.64 -0.21
N LEU A 229 15.71 18.52 0.56
CA LEU A 229 16.86 18.15 1.37
C LEU A 229 16.44 17.67 2.77
N ASP A 230 15.86 16.48 2.79
CA ASP A 230 15.52 15.70 3.99
C ASP A 230 15.95 14.23 3.82
N PRO A 231 15.99 13.40 4.89
CA PRO A 231 16.45 12.02 4.76
C PRO A 231 15.70 11.19 3.69
N PRO A 232 14.36 11.30 3.54
CA PRO A 232 13.62 10.60 2.49
C PRO A 232 13.94 11.09 1.08
N GLY A 233 13.92 12.40 0.82
CA GLY A 233 14.22 12.96 -0.49
C GLY A 233 15.65 12.68 -0.93
N VAL A 234 16.59 12.64 0.00
CA VAL A 234 17.97 12.21 -0.26
C VAL A 234 18.05 10.70 -0.51
N ALA A 235 17.37 9.87 0.28
CA ALA A 235 17.35 8.42 0.06
C ALA A 235 16.71 8.05 -1.28
N GLU A 236 15.67 8.76 -1.71
CA GLU A 236 15.03 8.60 -3.00
C GLU A 236 15.95 9.06 -4.15
N LEU A 237 16.58 10.24 -3.99
CA LEU A 237 17.55 10.72 -4.98
C LEU A 237 18.68 9.72 -5.18
N LEU A 238 19.20 9.15 -4.09
CA LEU A 238 20.32 8.21 -4.17
C LEU A 238 19.91 6.84 -4.73
N SER A 239 18.63 6.51 -4.78
CA SER A 239 18.11 5.24 -5.31
C SER A 239 18.09 5.21 -6.85
N PRO A 240 18.31 4.05 -7.50
CA PRO A 240 18.66 2.74 -6.92
C PRO A 240 20.16 2.49 -6.66
N GLU A 241 21.04 3.40 -7.07
CA GLU A 241 22.50 3.23 -7.13
C GLU A 241 23.14 3.23 -5.74
N VAL A 242 22.62 4.05 -4.83
CA VAL A 242 22.93 4.03 -3.40
C VAL A 242 21.65 3.77 -2.62
N THR A 243 21.40 2.51 -2.34
CA THR A 243 20.40 2.10 -1.36
C THR A 243 21.10 1.60 -0.11
N LEU A 244 20.36 1.49 1.00
CA LEU A 244 20.95 0.98 2.25
C LEU A 244 21.44 -0.48 2.13
N ASP A 245 20.98 -1.18 1.09
CA ASP A 245 21.33 -2.57 0.80
C ASP A 245 21.93 -2.70 -0.63
N GLY A 246 22.26 -1.56 -1.25
CA GLY A 246 22.72 -1.47 -2.64
C GLY A 246 24.17 -1.88 -2.84
N ALA A 247 24.61 -1.85 -4.10
CA ALA A 247 26.02 -2.11 -4.43
C ALA A 247 26.94 -1.11 -3.69
N PRO A 248 28.11 -1.54 -3.21
CA PRO A 248 29.04 -0.64 -2.54
C PRO A 248 29.52 0.45 -3.50
N ILE A 249 29.55 1.70 -3.03
CA ILE A 249 30.11 2.84 -3.74
C ILE A 249 31.48 3.13 -3.14
N ALA A 250 32.50 3.13 -3.99
CA ALA A 250 33.90 3.23 -3.55
C ALA A 250 34.27 2.19 -2.47
N GLY A 251 33.67 1.00 -2.51
CA GLY A 251 33.87 -0.05 -1.50
C GLY A 251 33.13 0.15 -0.17
N HIS A 252 32.16 1.08 -0.12
CA HIS A 252 31.36 1.36 1.08
C HIS A 252 29.86 1.26 0.77
N ARG A 253 29.08 0.71 1.69
CA ARG A 253 27.61 0.67 1.60
C ARG A 253 27.02 1.77 2.44
N LEU A 254 25.97 2.42 1.95
CA LEU A 254 25.19 3.36 2.76
C LEU A 254 24.50 2.55 3.86
N VAL A 255 24.64 2.94 5.13
CA VAL A 255 24.04 2.25 6.29
C VAL A 255 23.02 3.11 7.04
N ALA A 256 23.08 4.44 6.90
CA ALA A 256 22.01 5.31 7.36
C ALA A 256 21.92 6.62 6.56
N VAL A 257 20.71 7.20 6.55
CA VAL A 257 20.44 8.58 6.13
C VAL A 257 19.68 9.23 7.28
N ARG A 258 20.25 10.26 7.92
CA ARG A 258 19.69 10.87 9.14
C ARG A 258 19.68 12.39 9.03
N SER A 259 18.74 13.05 9.70
CA SER A 259 18.83 14.50 9.88
C SER A 259 19.99 14.82 10.82
N PHE A 260 20.86 15.76 10.42
CA PHE A 260 21.96 16.18 11.26
C PHE A 260 21.52 17.28 12.22
N LEU A 261 21.50 16.98 13.52
CA LEU A 261 21.23 17.93 14.60
C LEU A 261 22.57 18.30 15.26
N PRO A 262 23.07 19.54 15.09
CA PRO A 262 24.24 19.98 15.85
C PRO A 262 23.88 19.94 17.34
N THR A 263 24.66 19.21 18.13
CA THR A 263 24.52 19.19 19.59
C THR A 263 24.58 20.61 20.15
N GLY A 264 23.51 21.07 20.80
CA GLY A 264 23.46 22.35 21.51
C GLY A 264 22.96 23.56 20.71
N SER A 265 22.52 23.39 19.45
CA SER A 265 21.94 24.49 18.68
C SER A 265 20.41 24.38 18.60
N ALA A 266 19.71 25.46 18.96
CA ALA A 266 18.26 25.60 18.75
C ALA A 266 17.89 25.91 17.27
N ALA A 267 18.87 25.90 16.36
CA ALA A 267 18.64 26.14 14.94
C ALA A 267 17.92 24.96 14.26
N SER A 268 17.15 25.29 13.22
CA SER A 268 16.27 24.40 12.46
C SER A 268 16.93 23.04 12.15
N PRO A 269 16.24 21.90 12.39
CA PRO A 269 16.79 20.55 12.21
C PRO A 269 16.93 20.12 10.74
N PHE A 270 16.70 21.04 9.81
CA PHE A 270 16.51 20.78 8.39
C PHE A 270 17.65 21.38 7.57
N GLY A 271 17.91 20.76 6.42
CA GLY A 271 18.93 21.23 5.49
C GLY A 271 20.33 20.68 5.73
N ARG A 272 20.50 19.71 6.63
CA ARG A 272 21.74 18.94 6.71
C ARG A 272 21.38 17.48 6.90
N VAL A 273 21.76 16.65 5.94
CA VAL A 273 21.51 15.21 5.96
C VAL A 273 22.85 14.50 6.15
N LEU A 274 22.94 13.69 7.20
CA LEU A 274 24.07 12.84 7.49
C LEU A 274 23.88 11.51 6.74
N LEU A 275 24.83 11.19 5.88
CA LEU A 275 24.96 9.94 5.16
C LEU A 275 26.04 9.12 5.85
N GLU A 276 25.66 7.99 6.41
CA GLU A 276 26.58 7.08 7.10
C GLU A 276 26.89 5.91 6.17
N PHE A 277 28.17 5.60 5.99
CA PHE A 277 28.63 4.52 5.13
C PHE A 277 29.54 3.53 5.87
N ALA A 278 29.40 2.24 5.64
CA ALA A 278 30.28 1.21 6.19
C ALA A 278 31.06 0.49 5.08
N PRO A 279 32.38 0.28 5.21
CA PRO A 279 33.14 -0.61 4.35
C PRO A 279 32.62 -2.05 4.46
N GLU A 280 32.66 -2.83 3.38
CA GLU A 280 32.13 -4.22 3.39
C GLU A 280 32.81 -5.15 4.41
N HIS A 281 34.02 -4.81 4.86
CA HIS A 281 34.83 -5.63 5.75
C HIS A 281 35.25 -4.92 7.05
N SER A 282 34.64 -3.78 7.37
CA SER A 282 34.99 -3.01 8.57
C SER A 282 33.76 -2.47 9.29
N ARG A 283 33.86 -2.35 10.61
CA ARG A 283 32.85 -1.69 11.45
C ARG A 283 33.05 -0.19 11.57
N GLU A 284 34.17 0.35 11.06
CA GLU A 284 34.40 1.80 11.02
C GLU A 284 33.51 2.44 9.97
N THR A 285 32.62 3.36 10.39
CA THR A 285 31.79 4.09 9.45
C THR A 285 32.45 5.39 8.98
N VAL A 286 32.06 5.82 7.77
CA VAL A 286 32.42 7.11 7.17
C VAL A 286 31.15 7.92 7.09
N GLU A 287 31.14 9.07 7.75
CA GLU A 287 30.02 9.99 7.74
C GLU A 287 30.27 11.13 6.75
N LEU A 288 29.28 11.41 5.91
CA LEU A 288 29.29 12.52 4.95
C LEU A 288 28.06 13.38 5.19
N LEU A 289 28.27 14.68 5.20
CA LEU A 289 27.23 15.66 5.44
C LEU A 289 26.84 16.33 4.13
N LEU A 290 25.60 16.08 3.70
CA LEU A 290 24.98 16.73 2.56
C LEU A 290 24.19 17.94 3.05
N ALA A 291 24.57 19.14 2.60
CA ALA A 291 23.98 20.40 3.01
C ALA A 291 23.94 21.37 1.82
N PRO A 292 23.16 22.45 1.85
CA PRO A 292 23.25 23.54 0.89
C PRO A 292 24.64 24.17 0.96
N THR A 293 25.18 24.59 -0.17
CA THR A 293 26.42 25.34 -0.16
C THR A 293 26.24 26.69 0.53
N SER A 294 27.16 27.00 1.45
CA SER A 294 27.33 28.33 2.04
C SER A 294 28.73 28.83 1.71
N PRO A 295 28.93 30.14 1.41
CA PRO A 295 30.25 30.71 1.14
C PRO A 295 31.30 30.47 2.24
N GLN A 296 30.83 30.16 3.46
CA GLN A 296 31.67 29.97 4.65
C GLN A 296 31.98 28.49 4.94
N GLN A 297 31.32 27.54 4.27
CA GLN A 297 31.46 26.11 4.56
C GLN A 297 32.44 25.45 3.59
N SER A 298 33.53 24.89 4.12
CA SER A 298 34.42 24.02 3.34
C SER A 298 33.72 22.71 3.00
N CYS A 299 33.59 22.39 1.71
CA CYS A 299 33.07 21.13 1.22
C CYS A 299 34.08 20.45 0.28
N PHE A 300 33.97 19.13 0.11
CA PHE A 300 34.76 18.37 -0.87
C PHE A 300 34.45 18.79 -2.30
N GLY A 301 33.21 19.22 -2.52
CA GLY A 301 32.69 19.70 -3.77
C GLY A 301 31.19 19.95 -3.64
N SER A 302 30.61 20.48 -4.71
CA SER A 302 29.19 20.80 -4.75
C SER A 302 28.58 20.58 -6.13
N HIS A 303 27.31 20.21 -6.17
CA HIS A 303 26.51 20.15 -7.40
C HIS A 303 25.10 20.68 -7.13
N ALA A 304 24.54 21.47 -8.07
CA ALA A 304 23.22 22.08 -7.96
C ALA A 304 22.96 22.83 -6.63
N GLY A 305 23.99 23.43 -6.01
CA GLY A 305 23.86 24.11 -4.72
C GLY A 305 23.83 23.19 -3.49
N LEU A 306 24.05 21.88 -3.65
CA LEU A 306 24.35 20.95 -2.56
C LEU A 306 25.86 20.77 -2.42
N GLY A 307 26.39 21.04 -1.23
CA GLY A 307 27.76 20.74 -0.83
C GLY A 307 27.82 19.46 -0.02
N LEU A 308 28.86 18.67 -0.27
CA LEU A 308 29.18 17.47 0.50
C LEU A 308 30.42 17.74 1.36
N SER A 309 30.32 17.57 2.67
CA SER A 309 31.40 17.89 3.62
C SER A 309 31.58 16.78 4.65
N LEU A 310 32.68 16.81 5.40
CA LEU A 310 32.75 16.07 6.66
C LEU A 310 31.96 16.86 7.71
N PRO A 311 31.23 16.20 8.63
CA PRO A 311 30.76 16.88 9.81
C PRO A 311 31.96 17.47 10.57
N ASP A 312 31.77 18.61 11.25
CA ASP A 312 32.74 19.17 12.19
C ASP A 312 32.83 18.25 13.42
N LEU A 313 33.35 17.04 13.20
CA LEU A 313 33.75 16.13 14.24
C LEU A 313 35.06 16.68 14.76
N GLY A 314 34.98 17.50 15.81
CA GLY A 314 36.15 17.87 16.57
C GLY A 314 36.97 16.62 16.87
N LEU A 315 38.22 16.59 16.36
CA LEU A 315 39.30 15.62 16.56
C LEU A 315 39.60 14.66 15.38
N ALA A 316 40.79 14.89 14.80
CA ALA A 316 41.76 13.89 14.32
C ALA A 316 41.23 12.69 13.50
N ALA A 317 40.47 12.93 12.44
CA ALA A 317 40.37 11.93 11.38
C ALA A 317 41.78 11.60 10.87
N THR A 318 42.17 10.32 10.97
CA THR A 318 43.45 9.83 10.44
C THR A 318 43.56 10.18 8.96
N ALA A 319 44.79 10.35 8.44
CA ALA A 319 44.99 10.67 7.02
C ALA A 319 44.24 9.70 6.09
N GLY A 320 44.17 8.41 6.46
CA GLY A 320 43.41 7.39 5.75
C GLY A 320 41.89 7.61 5.76
N ALA A 321 41.30 8.04 6.87
CA ALA A 321 39.87 8.35 6.93
C ALA A 321 39.50 9.51 6.01
N LYS A 322 40.35 10.54 5.92
CA LYS A 322 40.15 11.67 5.00
C LYS A 322 40.20 11.25 3.54
N THR A 323 41.14 10.38 3.15
CA THR A 323 41.23 9.84 1.78
C THR A 323 40.01 8.99 1.42
N ARG A 324 39.52 8.15 2.35
CA ARG A 324 38.30 7.34 2.14
C ARG A 324 37.07 8.23 1.97
N ALA A 325 36.89 9.21 2.85
CA ALA A 325 35.80 10.17 2.78
C ALA A 325 35.84 11.00 1.48
N ALA A 326 37.01 11.45 1.05
CA ALA A 326 37.18 12.19 -0.20
C ALA A 326 36.79 11.33 -1.41
N ARG A 327 37.24 10.07 -1.48
CA ARG A 327 36.89 9.15 -2.57
C ARG A 327 35.39 8.91 -2.63
N LEU A 328 34.78 8.56 -1.49
CA LEU A 328 33.33 8.35 -1.38
C LEU A 328 32.56 9.62 -1.75
N GLY A 329 33.04 10.79 -1.32
CA GLY A 329 32.45 12.06 -1.65
C GLY A 329 32.49 12.39 -3.14
N SER A 330 33.58 12.09 -3.84
CA SER A 330 33.67 12.24 -5.31
C SER A 330 32.67 11.36 -6.05
N HIS A 331 32.46 10.12 -5.61
CA HIS A 331 31.47 9.23 -6.22
C HIS A 331 30.04 9.72 -5.98
N LEU A 332 29.72 10.19 -4.78
CA LEU A 332 28.41 10.78 -4.50
C LEU A 332 28.18 12.06 -5.30
N LEU A 333 29.18 12.93 -5.43
CA LEU A 333 29.08 14.12 -6.26
C LEU A 333 28.84 13.78 -7.73
N ALA A 334 29.49 12.75 -8.27
CA ALA A 334 29.24 12.27 -9.63
C ALA A 334 27.80 11.75 -9.78
N LEU A 335 27.27 11.04 -8.78
CA LEU A 335 25.88 10.56 -8.79
C LEU A 335 24.87 11.71 -8.67
N LEU A 336 25.14 12.70 -7.82
CA LEU A 336 24.32 13.92 -7.76
C LEU A 336 24.34 14.62 -9.12
N ALA A 337 25.50 14.69 -9.79
CA ALA A 337 25.65 15.29 -11.11
C ALA A 337 24.89 14.54 -12.21
N SER A 338 24.79 13.21 -12.12
CA SER A 338 24.02 12.43 -13.09
C SER A 338 22.50 12.54 -12.87
N LYS A 339 22.05 12.71 -11.62
CA LYS A 339 20.63 12.72 -11.27
C LYS A 339 19.97 14.09 -11.13
N LEU A 340 20.75 15.13 -10.91
CA LEU A 340 20.25 16.49 -10.76
C LEU A 340 20.72 17.36 -11.91
N ALA A 341 19.81 18.14 -12.47
CA ALA A 341 20.19 19.19 -13.41
C ALA A 341 21.20 20.14 -12.75
N PRO A 342 22.15 20.74 -13.49
CA PRO A 342 23.10 21.72 -12.92
C PRO A 342 22.44 22.88 -12.17
N HIS A 343 21.17 23.16 -12.51
CA HIS A 343 20.34 24.21 -11.93
C HIS A 343 19.19 23.66 -11.07
N ALA A 344 19.27 22.39 -10.66
CA ALA A 344 18.23 21.79 -9.83
C ALA A 344 18.03 22.61 -8.56
N ARG A 345 16.79 22.95 -8.27
CA ARG A 345 16.40 23.73 -7.10
C ARG A 345 16.50 22.85 -5.87
N VAL A 346 17.46 23.14 -5.00
CA VAL A 346 17.51 22.54 -3.67
C VAL A 346 16.48 23.23 -2.80
N VAL A 347 15.42 22.51 -2.48
CA VAL A 347 14.43 22.93 -1.52
C VAL A 347 14.91 22.46 -0.16
N VAL A 348 15.52 23.39 0.55
CA VAL A 348 15.90 23.22 1.95
C VAL A 348 14.69 23.59 2.75
N PRO A 349 14.05 22.66 3.44
CA PRO A 349 12.91 23.01 4.25
C PRO A 349 13.42 23.90 5.40
N THR A 350 13.25 25.21 5.30
CA THR A 350 13.63 26.13 6.39
C THR A 350 12.65 26.04 7.55
N ARG A 351 11.45 25.49 7.25
CA ARG A 351 10.33 25.26 8.15
C ARG A 351 9.74 23.89 7.83
N ALA A 352 9.20 23.22 8.85
CA ALA A 352 8.55 21.92 8.68
C ALA A 352 7.37 21.96 7.67
N GLU A 353 6.80 23.14 7.42
CA GLU A 353 5.73 23.39 6.45
C GLU A 353 6.15 23.17 4.99
N GLU A 354 7.43 23.37 4.65
CA GLU A 354 7.96 23.25 3.28
C GLU A 354 8.12 21.78 2.84
N VAL A 355 8.42 20.87 3.77
CA VAL A 355 8.47 19.41 3.52
C VAL A 355 7.11 18.86 3.10
N ARG A 356 6.04 19.34 3.75
CA ARG A 356 4.67 18.82 3.57
C ARG A 356 4.06 19.14 2.20
N LEU A 357 4.44 20.27 1.61
CA LEU A 357 3.95 20.70 0.30
C LEU A 357 4.46 19.81 -0.85
N LEU A 358 5.50 19.01 -0.61
CA LEU A 358 6.22 18.28 -1.66
C LEU A 358 5.74 16.81 -1.79
N GLY A 359 4.94 16.28 -0.86
CA GLY A 359 4.46 14.89 -0.82
C GLY A 359 2.97 14.65 -1.11
N ALA A 360 2.24 15.65 -1.63
CA ALA A 360 0.78 15.73 -1.59
C ALA A 360 -0.04 14.90 -2.64
N GLU A 361 0.53 13.89 -3.32
CA GLU A 361 -0.16 13.18 -4.44
C GLU A 361 -0.57 11.71 -4.21
N ALA A 362 -0.44 11.14 -3.00
CA ALA A 362 -0.90 9.77 -2.74
C ALA A 362 -2.28 9.74 -2.04
N ALA A 363 -3.26 9.09 -2.66
CA ALA A 363 -4.62 8.93 -2.10
C ALA A 363 -4.69 7.78 -1.08
N SER A 364 -5.54 7.95 -0.06
CA SER A 364 -5.83 6.96 0.99
C SER A 364 -6.24 5.57 0.45
N PRO A 365 -5.78 4.47 1.05
CA PRO A 365 -6.38 3.15 0.85
C PRO A 365 -7.74 2.98 1.56
N ASN A 366 -8.08 3.82 2.56
CA ASN A 366 -9.41 3.83 3.19
C ASN A 366 -10.00 5.26 3.18
N PRO A 367 -10.93 5.58 2.27
CA PRO A 367 -11.50 6.91 2.14
C PRO A 367 -12.41 7.31 3.31
N GLU A 368 -12.63 6.46 4.31
CA GLU A 368 -13.62 6.72 5.38
C GLU A 368 -13.04 7.33 6.66
N VAL A 369 -11.72 7.23 6.89
CA VAL A 369 -11.08 7.55 8.18
C VAL A 369 -10.09 8.71 8.06
N LEU A 370 -10.27 9.75 8.87
CA LEU A 370 -9.27 10.80 9.13
C LEU A 370 -8.39 10.37 10.30
N ASN A 371 -7.08 10.22 10.08
CA ASN A 371 -6.12 9.94 11.14
C ASN A 371 -5.47 11.24 11.63
N LEU A 372 -5.54 11.51 12.92
CA LEU A 372 -4.98 12.70 13.59
C LEU A 372 -3.82 12.26 14.49
N ASN A 373 -2.59 12.52 14.06
CA ASN A 373 -1.39 12.21 14.84
C ASN A 373 -1.07 13.38 15.80
N LEU A 374 -1.18 13.14 17.10
CA LEU A 374 -0.94 14.09 18.18
C LEU A 374 0.25 13.64 19.01
N ASP A 375 1.37 14.34 18.87
CA ASP A 375 2.65 13.94 19.46
C ASP A 375 2.93 14.64 20.79
N ALA A 376 1.92 14.73 21.68
CA ALA A 376 2.11 15.30 23.01
C ALA A 376 2.99 14.39 23.90
N GLU A 377 3.60 14.98 24.94
CA GLU A 377 4.49 14.24 25.84
C GLU A 377 3.71 13.15 26.62
N CYS A 378 4.16 11.92 26.46
CA CYS A 378 3.50 10.70 26.91
C CYS A 378 3.94 10.26 28.32
N GLY A 379 5.17 10.63 28.74
CA GLY A 379 5.71 10.21 30.05
C GLY A 379 5.96 8.70 30.17
N GLN A 380 6.11 8.00 29.04
CA GLN A 380 6.60 6.62 28.93
C GLN A 380 7.91 6.59 28.13
N GLN A 381 8.68 5.52 28.21
CA GLN A 381 9.86 5.27 27.40
C GLN A 381 9.81 3.82 26.88
N CYS A 382 8.73 3.49 26.18
CA CYS A 382 8.46 2.10 25.83
C CYS A 382 9.61 1.49 25.02
N THR A 383 10.02 0.28 25.38
CA THR A 383 11.16 -0.42 24.77
C THR A 383 11.01 -0.61 23.25
N PHE A 384 9.78 -0.61 22.76
CA PHE A 384 9.41 -0.81 21.36
C PHE A 384 8.82 0.45 20.71
N CYS A 385 8.91 1.65 21.30
CA CYS A 385 8.36 2.86 20.65
C CYS A 385 9.38 3.45 19.67
N PRO A 386 9.18 3.36 18.35
CA PRO A 386 10.12 3.95 17.41
C PRO A 386 9.94 5.46 17.31
N ILE A 387 8.71 5.95 17.52
CA ILE A 387 8.29 7.32 17.25
C ILE A 387 9.12 8.32 18.05
N LYS A 388 9.36 8.05 19.34
CA LYS A 388 10.10 8.96 20.22
C LYS A 388 11.56 9.17 19.82
N SER A 389 12.12 8.24 19.05
CA SER A 389 13.48 8.38 18.52
C SER A 389 13.56 9.34 17.33
N PHE A 390 12.43 9.62 16.67
CA PHE A 390 12.37 10.40 15.44
C PHE A 390 11.53 11.68 15.55
N VAL A 391 10.53 11.68 16.44
CA VAL A 391 9.60 12.79 16.63
C VAL A 391 9.73 13.34 18.05
N PRO A 392 10.23 14.57 18.21
CA PRO A 392 10.19 15.25 19.49
C PRO A 392 8.75 15.56 19.84
N ALA A 393 8.37 15.31 21.10
CA ALA A 393 7.06 15.64 21.59
C ALA A 393 6.76 17.14 21.42
N HIS A 394 5.52 17.46 21.04
CA HIS A 394 5.04 18.82 20.85
C HIS A 394 3.54 18.90 21.08
N ASP A 395 3.13 19.83 21.92
CA ASP A 395 1.71 20.05 22.22
C ASP A 395 1.03 20.99 21.21
N GLY A 396 1.69 22.09 20.83
CA GLY A 396 1.16 23.09 19.89
C GLY A 396 -0.10 23.86 20.33
N GLY A 397 -0.78 23.41 21.39
CA GLY A 397 -1.89 24.09 22.04
C GLY A 397 -2.98 24.55 21.09
N ALA A 398 -3.34 25.83 21.17
CA ALA A 398 -4.43 26.40 20.38
C ALA A 398 -4.13 26.47 18.87
N ALA A 399 -2.87 26.66 18.49
CA ALA A 399 -2.48 26.72 17.09
C ALA A 399 -2.65 25.35 16.41
N GLU A 400 -2.29 24.28 17.12
CA GLU A 400 -2.49 22.90 16.64
C GLU A 400 -3.99 22.56 16.53
N LEU A 401 -4.78 22.92 17.54
CA LEU A 401 -6.24 22.73 17.49
C LEU A 401 -6.87 23.41 16.26
N GLN A 402 -6.49 24.66 15.99
CA GLN A 402 -6.99 25.40 14.82
C GLN A 402 -6.62 24.71 13.50
N SER A 403 -5.41 24.13 13.42
CA SER A 403 -4.99 23.35 12.26
C SER A 403 -5.85 22.09 12.11
N ILE A 404 -6.12 21.38 13.20
CA ILE A 404 -6.94 20.17 13.19
C ILE A 404 -8.39 20.48 12.82
N GLU A 405 -8.96 21.59 13.28
CA GLU A 405 -10.31 22.02 12.89
C GLU A 405 -10.44 22.29 11.39
N LEU A 406 -9.37 22.72 10.71
CA LEU A 406 -9.33 22.79 9.26
C LEU A 406 -9.35 21.39 8.64
N GLN A 407 -8.52 20.47 9.15
CA GLN A 407 -8.46 19.08 8.67
C GLN A 407 -9.81 18.36 8.82
N LEU A 408 -10.51 18.59 9.94
CA LEU A 408 -11.85 18.05 10.18
C LEU A 408 -12.84 18.52 9.11
N ARG A 409 -12.85 19.82 8.77
CA ARG A 409 -13.73 20.36 7.72
C ARG A 409 -13.42 19.77 6.34
N GLU A 410 -12.15 19.66 6.00
CA GLU A 410 -11.72 19.08 4.72
C GLU A 410 -12.07 17.59 4.61
N ALA A 411 -11.83 16.84 5.69
CA ALA A 411 -12.19 15.43 5.76
C ALA A 411 -13.69 15.20 5.59
N ARG A 412 -14.52 16.06 6.20
CA ARG A 412 -15.97 16.02 6.00
C ARG A 412 -16.39 16.40 4.59
N ALA A 413 -15.71 17.34 3.94
CA ALA A 413 -15.92 17.64 2.53
C ALA A 413 -15.59 16.45 1.62
N ARG A 414 -14.72 15.54 2.08
CA ARG A 414 -14.40 14.25 1.43
C ARG A 414 -15.28 13.08 1.92
N ALA A 415 -16.35 13.37 2.65
CA ALA A 415 -17.27 12.38 3.23
C ALA A 415 -16.63 11.36 4.18
N GLN A 416 -15.49 11.69 4.82
CA GLN A 416 -14.91 10.85 5.87
C GLN A 416 -15.85 10.85 7.09
N VAL A 417 -16.22 9.68 7.58
CA VAL A 417 -17.20 9.51 8.67
C VAL A 417 -16.56 9.18 10.02
N ARG A 418 -15.28 8.79 10.01
CA ARG A 418 -14.54 8.37 11.20
C ARG A 418 -13.30 9.23 11.41
N ALA A 419 -13.05 9.63 12.64
CA ALA A 419 -11.79 10.22 13.06
C ALA A 419 -11.03 9.24 13.96
N ARG A 420 -9.70 9.24 13.89
CA ARG A 420 -8.83 8.47 14.77
C ARG A 420 -7.83 9.41 15.43
N LEU A 421 -7.72 9.35 16.75
CA LEU A 421 -6.64 9.97 17.51
C LEU A 421 -5.51 8.96 17.66
N ASN A 422 -4.31 9.33 17.20
CA ASN A 422 -3.10 8.52 17.26
C ASN A 422 -1.89 9.42 17.60
N GLY A 423 -0.67 8.90 17.60
CA GLY A 423 0.57 9.65 17.86
C GLY A 423 1.31 9.13 19.09
N ILE A 424 2.14 9.98 19.71
CA ILE A 424 2.89 9.64 20.93
C ILE A 424 1.95 9.40 22.14
N ASP A 425 1.14 10.39 22.50
CA ASP A 425 0.01 10.25 23.43
C ASP A 425 -1.04 11.32 23.13
N PRO A 426 -2.05 11.00 22.30
CA PRO A 426 -3.06 11.98 21.91
C PRO A 426 -3.89 12.50 23.08
N LEU A 427 -4.01 11.71 24.16
CA LEU A 427 -4.77 12.13 25.33
C LEU A 427 -4.02 13.19 26.13
N ARG A 428 -2.71 13.36 25.96
CA ARG A 428 -1.92 14.40 26.65
C ARG A 428 -1.96 15.75 25.96
N PHE A 429 -2.49 15.85 24.73
CA PHE A 429 -2.71 17.12 24.06
C PHE A 429 -3.53 18.06 24.95
N SER A 430 -3.03 19.28 25.16
CA SER A 430 -3.59 20.25 26.10
C SER A 430 -5.01 20.69 25.74
N ARG A 431 -5.39 20.54 24.47
CA ARG A 431 -6.72 20.85 23.93
C ARG A 431 -7.54 19.61 23.55
N VAL A 432 -7.22 18.44 24.10
CA VAL A 432 -7.88 17.19 23.70
C VAL A 432 -9.40 17.17 23.95
N LEU A 433 -9.88 17.88 24.98
CA LEU A 433 -11.32 17.97 25.27
C LEU A 433 -12.04 18.86 24.26
N GLU A 434 -11.43 19.97 23.87
CA GLU A 434 -11.89 20.86 22.80
C GLU A 434 -11.87 20.14 21.46
N LEU A 435 -10.81 19.36 21.20
CA LEU A 435 -10.71 18.53 20.01
C LEU A 435 -11.82 17.49 19.92
N ALA A 436 -12.12 16.77 21.02
CA ALA A 436 -13.23 15.82 21.06
C ALA A 436 -14.57 16.49 20.71
N SER A 437 -14.81 17.70 21.25
CA SER A 437 -15.97 18.52 20.88
C SER A 437 -15.95 18.95 19.42
N ALA A 438 -14.79 19.36 18.89
CA ALA A 438 -14.64 19.78 17.50
C ALA A 438 -14.92 18.63 16.52
N ILE A 439 -14.42 17.42 16.82
CA ILE A 439 -14.70 16.21 16.02
C ILE A 439 -16.20 15.92 15.98
N ARG A 440 -16.86 15.94 17.14
CA ARG A 440 -18.32 15.75 17.22
C ARG A 440 -19.07 16.84 16.47
N ALA A 441 -18.70 18.11 16.65
CA ALA A 441 -19.35 19.24 15.99
C ALA A 441 -19.16 19.24 14.46
N ALA A 442 -18.04 18.72 13.97
CA ALA A 442 -17.81 18.50 12.54
C ALA A 442 -18.67 17.37 11.94
N GLY A 443 -19.38 16.60 12.77
CA GLY A 443 -20.30 15.56 12.31
C GLY A 443 -19.62 14.22 12.00
N PHE A 444 -18.47 13.94 12.62
CA PHE A 444 -17.92 12.58 12.61
C PHE A 444 -18.78 11.68 13.49
N GLU A 445 -19.17 10.52 12.94
CA GLU A 445 -20.03 9.56 13.63
C GLU A 445 -19.24 8.72 14.64
N ARG A 446 -17.98 8.43 14.29
CA ARG A 446 -17.10 7.54 15.05
C ARG A 446 -15.78 8.21 15.40
N LEU A 447 -15.32 7.95 16.61
CA LEU A 447 -13.99 8.34 17.08
C LEU A 447 -13.24 7.10 17.57
N GLU A 448 -12.07 6.83 17.01
CA GLU A 448 -11.16 5.82 17.55
C GLU A 448 -10.04 6.51 18.33
N VAL A 449 -9.79 6.08 19.56
CA VAL A 449 -8.69 6.58 20.39
C VAL A 449 -7.64 5.50 20.55
N MET A 450 -6.46 5.73 19.97
CA MET A 450 -5.30 4.85 20.07
C MET A 450 -4.17 5.61 20.77
N GLY A 451 -3.77 5.14 21.94
CA GLY A 451 -2.69 5.74 22.73
C GLY A 451 -2.54 5.05 24.08
N PRO A 452 -1.63 5.48 24.96
CA PRO A 452 -1.36 4.81 26.23
C PRO A 452 -2.57 4.63 27.16
N GLY A 453 -3.63 5.41 26.99
CA GLY A 453 -4.87 5.31 27.76
C GLY A 453 -4.76 5.74 29.24
N ARG A 454 -3.55 5.99 29.75
CA ARG A 454 -3.28 6.34 31.16
C ARG A 454 -4.10 7.52 31.67
N ARG A 455 -4.37 8.53 30.82
CA ARG A 455 -5.16 9.70 31.23
C ARG A 455 -6.61 9.35 31.59
N PHE A 456 -7.15 8.23 31.10
CA PHE A 456 -8.48 7.74 31.49
C PHE A 456 -8.53 7.12 32.90
N ALA A 457 -7.39 6.97 33.57
CA ALA A 457 -7.36 6.61 35.00
C ALA A 457 -7.97 7.70 35.89
N ASP A 458 -7.97 8.96 35.42
CA ASP A 458 -8.68 10.07 36.06
C ASP A 458 -10.16 10.06 35.67
N GLU A 459 -11.03 9.84 36.65
CA GLU A 459 -12.49 9.70 36.43
C GLU A 459 -13.12 10.97 35.86
N ALA A 460 -12.73 12.13 36.38
CA ALA A 460 -13.27 13.41 35.95
C ALA A 460 -12.94 13.68 34.47
N PHE A 461 -11.68 13.50 34.09
CA PHE A 461 -11.23 13.62 32.71
C PHE A 461 -11.92 12.60 31.80
N ARG A 462 -11.97 11.32 32.18
CA ARG A 462 -12.58 10.26 31.36
C ARG A 462 -14.03 10.56 31.04
N ARG A 463 -14.84 10.87 32.05
CA ARG A 463 -16.25 11.21 31.85
C ARG A 463 -16.43 12.46 31.00
N GLU A 464 -15.61 13.47 31.23
CA GLU A 464 -15.69 14.72 30.46
C GLU A 464 -15.28 14.52 29.00
N PHE A 465 -14.24 13.72 28.73
CA PHE A 465 -13.84 13.36 27.38
C PHE A 465 -14.95 12.60 26.65
N LEU A 466 -15.48 11.52 27.26
CA LEU A 466 -16.54 10.71 26.65
C LEU A 466 -17.83 11.52 26.41
N ARG A 467 -18.18 12.44 27.31
CA ARG A 467 -19.32 13.34 27.12
C ARG A 467 -19.16 14.26 25.90
N ARG A 468 -17.93 14.70 25.62
CA ARG A 468 -17.60 15.63 24.52
C ARG A 468 -17.37 14.93 23.19
N ALA A 469 -16.88 13.70 23.22
CA ALA A 469 -16.58 12.89 22.03
C ALA A 469 -17.85 12.46 21.26
N PRO A 470 -17.73 11.99 20.00
CA PRO A 470 -18.81 11.34 19.29
C PRO A 470 -19.41 10.16 20.07
N GLU A 471 -20.69 9.89 19.84
CA GLU A 471 -21.39 8.82 20.55
C GLU A 471 -20.72 7.46 20.35
N HIS A 472 -20.31 7.14 19.13
CA HIS A 472 -19.57 5.92 18.80
C HIS A 472 -18.06 6.13 18.97
N THR A 473 -17.64 6.42 20.21
CA THR A 473 -16.23 6.46 20.57
C THR A 473 -15.74 5.07 20.96
N GLU A 474 -14.69 4.60 20.29
CA GLU A 474 -13.97 3.36 20.55
C GLU A 474 -12.60 3.69 21.15
N VAL A 475 -12.21 2.99 22.21
CA VAL A 475 -10.93 3.19 22.88
C VAL A 475 -10.13 1.89 22.86
N VAL A 476 -8.89 1.96 22.40
CA VAL A 476 -7.94 0.85 22.42
C VAL A 476 -6.87 1.15 23.46
N VAL A 477 -6.83 0.38 24.54
CA VAL A 477 -5.90 0.57 25.65
C VAL A 477 -4.75 -0.44 25.55
N PRO A 478 -3.49 0.01 25.45
CA PRO A 478 -2.35 -0.89 25.44
C PRO A 478 -2.10 -1.52 26.82
N LEU A 479 -2.09 -2.85 26.89
CA LEU A 479 -1.71 -3.59 28.09
C LEU A 479 -0.56 -4.54 27.75
N TYR A 480 0.64 -4.21 28.24
CA TYR A 480 1.86 -4.94 27.90
C TYR A 480 2.21 -6.08 28.85
N GLY A 481 1.54 -6.17 30.00
CA GLY A 481 1.69 -7.24 30.99
C GLY A 481 0.52 -7.19 31.95
N VAL A 482 0.19 -8.34 32.55
CA VAL A 482 -0.81 -8.45 33.63
C VAL A 482 -0.19 -8.21 35.00
N THR A 483 1.15 -8.17 35.08
CA THR A 483 1.89 -7.81 36.27
C THR A 483 2.46 -6.39 36.16
N PRO A 484 2.57 -5.64 37.29
CA PRO A 484 3.27 -4.36 37.32
C PRO A 484 4.69 -4.45 36.79
N GLU A 485 5.41 -5.52 37.15
CA GLU A 485 6.82 -5.71 36.82
C GLU A 485 7.02 -5.75 35.30
N VAL A 486 6.23 -6.55 34.58
CA VAL A 486 6.36 -6.68 33.11
C VAL A 486 5.84 -5.44 32.40
N HIS A 487 4.67 -4.93 32.80
CA HIS A 487 4.08 -3.77 32.11
C HIS A 487 4.96 -2.52 32.28
N ASP A 488 5.38 -2.20 33.50
CA ASP A 488 6.19 -1.01 33.77
C ASP A 488 7.59 -1.12 33.15
N LEU A 489 8.16 -2.33 33.08
CA LEU A 489 9.41 -2.60 32.36
C LEU A 489 9.27 -2.30 30.87
N VAL A 490 8.17 -2.75 30.25
CA VAL A 490 7.93 -2.54 28.82
C VAL A 490 7.68 -1.06 28.51
N THR A 491 6.96 -0.34 29.37
CA THR A 491 6.66 1.08 29.18
C THR A 491 7.78 2.00 29.62
N GLY A 492 8.74 1.52 30.40
CA GLY A 492 9.76 2.37 31.04
C GLY A 492 9.17 3.42 31.99
N ALA A 493 8.00 3.15 32.57
CA ALA A 493 7.25 4.08 33.42
C ALA A 493 6.68 3.38 34.67
N PRO A 494 7.37 3.47 35.83
CA PRO A 494 6.87 2.92 37.08
C PRO A 494 5.46 3.42 37.43
N GLY A 495 4.58 2.51 37.85
CA GLY A 495 3.18 2.77 38.19
C GLY A 495 2.23 2.83 36.99
N SER A 496 2.73 2.72 35.76
CA SER A 496 1.89 2.77 34.55
C SER A 496 0.88 1.61 34.47
N HIS A 497 1.24 0.44 35.00
CA HIS A 497 0.34 -0.70 35.13
C HIS A 497 -0.89 -0.37 35.98
N ALA A 498 -0.68 0.24 37.15
CA ALA A 498 -1.77 0.57 38.06
C ALA A 498 -2.70 1.63 37.46
N GLU A 499 -2.15 2.59 36.72
CA GLU A 499 -2.94 3.59 35.99
C GLU A 499 -3.74 2.97 34.85
N VAL A 500 -3.14 2.11 34.03
CA VAL A 500 -3.84 1.52 32.89
C VAL A 500 -4.93 0.56 33.34
N LEU A 501 -4.75 -0.19 34.43
CA LEU A 501 -5.82 -1.02 35.01
C LEU A 501 -6.99 -0.16 35.50
N ARG A 502 -6.73 0.94 36.21
CA ARG A 502 -7.80 1.90 36.57
C ARG A 502 -8.50 2.49 35.36
N ALA A 503 -7.75 2.79 34.29
CA ALA A 503 -8.32 3.26 33.03
C ALA A 503 -9.24 2.20 32.39
N ILE A 504 -8.78 0.95 32.30
CA ILE A 504 -9.58 -0.17 31.76
C ILE A 504 -10.86 -0.36 32.57
N ASP A 505 -10.76 -0.45 33.89
CA ASP A 505 -11.93 -0.67 34.74
C ASP A 505 -12.93 0.51 34.67
N GLY A 506 -12.42 1.74 34.65
CA GLY A 506 -13.24 2.94 34.47
C GLY A 506 -13.91 3.01 33.10
N LEU A 507 -13.20 2.68 32.03
CA LEU A 507 -13.75 2.65 30.66
C LEU A 507 -14.79 1.53 30.52
N ARG A 508 -14.58 0.35 31.11
CA ARG A 508 -15.59 -0.73 31.11
C ARG A 508 -16.88 -0.34 31.82
N ALA A 509 -16.80 0.52 32.82
CA ALA A 509 -17.98 1.04 33.51
C ALA A 509 -18.74 2.09 32.69
N ASP A 510 -18.03 2.86 31.86
CA ASP A 510 -18.59 4.00 31.12
C ASP A 510 -18.86 3.70 29.61
N LEU A 511 -18.34 2.61 29.06
CA LEU A 511 -18.47 2.21 27.64
C LEU A 511 -19.08 0.81 27.49
N ASP A 512 -19.74 0.60 26.34
CA ASP A 512 -20.10 -0.74 25.88
C ASP A 512 -18.83 -1.59 25.65
N PRO A 513 -18.80 -2.89 26.05
CA PRO A 513 -17.64 -3.76 25.85
C PRO A 513 -17.14 -3.83 24.40
N GLN A 514 -18.00 -3.66 23.40
CA GLN A 514 -17.60 -3.65 21.99
C GLN A 514 -16.83 -2.39 21.58
N ARG A 515 -16.89 -1.33 22.39
CA ARG A 515 -16.20 -0.05 22.16
C ARG A 515 -14.90 0.07 22.93
N LEU A 516 -14.52 -0.95 23.69
CA LEU A 516 -13.27 -1.00 24.41
C LEU A 516 -12.51 -2.24 23.95
N GLY A 517 -11.22 -2.08 23.68
CA GLY A 517 -10.38 -3.25 23.49
C GLY A 517 -8.95 -3.04 23.95
N LEU A 518 -8.22 -4.13 23.97
CA LEU A 518 -6.84 -4.18 24.43
C LEU A 518 -5.91 -4.35 23.24
N ALA A 519 -4.82 -3.59 23.23
CA ALA A 519 -3.72 -3.85 22.31
C ALA A 519 -2.48 -4.29 23.08
N THR A 520 -1.62 -5.07 22.45
CA THR A 520 -0.29 -5.35 23.00
C THR A 520 0.71 -5.45 21.87
N VAL A 521 1.91 -4.94 22.10
CA VAL A 521 3.06 -5.21 21.23
C VAL A 521 3.85 -6.31 21.92
N ILE A 522 4.02 -7.44 21.22
CA ILE A 522 4.75 -8.60 21.74
C ILE A 522 6.24 -8.31 21.60
N THR A 523 6.92 -8.28 22.74
CA THR A 523 8.32 -7.96 22.89
C THR A 523 9.03 -9.08 23.65
N ARG A 524 10.36 -9.06 23.62
CA ARG A 524 11.20 -9.93 24.44
C ARG A 524 10.83 -9.90 25.93
N GLN A 525 10.41 -8.74 26.43
CA GLN A 525 10.10 -8.49 27.83
C GLN A 525 8.75 -9.05 28.27
N ASN A 526 7.76 -9.19 27.38
CA ASN A 526 6.40 -9.59 27.76
C ASN A 526 5.84 -10.83 27.05
N VAL A 527 6.57 -11.44 26.12
CA VAL A 527 6.06 -12.58 25.36
C VAL A 527 5.59 -13.75 26.25
N ASP A 528 6.21 -13.94 27.42
CA ASP A 528 5.81 -14.99 28.37
C ASP A 528 4.49 -14.68 29.10
N GLU A 529 4.02 -13.43 29.07
CA GLU A 529 2.73 -13.03 29.64
C GLU A 529 1.60 -13.01 28.61
N LEU A 530 1.84 -13.33 27.34
CA LEU A 530 0.79 -13.24 26.31
C LEU A 530 -0.42 -14.14 26.62
N ALA A 531 -0.20 -15.36 27.13
CA ALA A 531 -1.30 -16.24 27.55
C ALA A 531 -2.08 -15.65 28.74
N ALA A 532 -1.39 -15.00 29.67
CA ALA A 532 -2.02 -14.35 30.80
C ALA A 532 -2.82 -13.10 30.37
N LEU A 533 -2.30 -12.31 29.42
CA LEU A 533 -3.00 -11.19 28.78
C LEU A 533 -4.25 -11.66 28.02
N ALA A 534 -4.14 -12.76 27.27
CA ALA A 534 -5.25 -13.37 26.55
C ALA A 534 -6.38 -13.79 27.50
N ARG A 535 -6.04 -14.48 28.60
CA ARG A 535 -7.00 -14.81 29.66
C ARG A 535 -7.61 -13.56 30.30
N PHE A 536 -6.79 -12.56 30.64
CA PHE A 536 -7.25 -11.30 31.23
C PHE A 536 -8.29 -10.59 30.32
N ALA A 537 -8.03 -10.55 29.02
CA ALA A 537 -8.94 -9.98 28.03
C ALA A 537 -10.25 -10.78 27.95
N ARG A 538 -10.17 -12.11 27.88
CA ARG A 538 -11.33 -13.02 27.84
C ARG A 538 -12.22 -12.87 29.07
N GLU A 539 -11.64 -12.90 30.27
CA GLU A 539 -12.37 -12.75 31.53
C GLU A 539 -13.10 -11.41 31.64
N ARG A 540 -12.66 -10.41 30.88
CA ARG A 540 -13.27 -9.08 30.83
C ARG A 540 -14.15 -8.85 29.61
N GLU A 541 -14.29 -9.87 28.75
CA GLU A 541 -15.02 -9.82 27.48
C GLU A 541 -14.51 -8.72 26.54
N LEU A 542 -13.18 -8.49 26.56
CA LEU A 542 -12.53 -7.50 25.72
C LEU A 542 -11.79 -8.17 24.56
N PRO A 543 -11.85 -7.61 23.34
CA PRO A 543 -10.97 -8.04 22.26
C PRO A 543 -9.51 -7.73 22.59
N LEU A 544 -8.60 -8.58 22.10
CA LEU A 544 -7.14 -8.39 22.23
C LEU A 544 -6.53 -8.34 20.83
N TRP A 545 -5.79 -7.26 20.54
CA TRP A 545 -5.05 -7.06 19.30
C TRP A 545 -3.55 -7.10 19.55
N PRO A 546 -2.95 -8.31 19.52
CA PRO A 546 -1.51 -8.44 19.58
C PRO A 546 -0.85 -8.00 18.26
N GLN A 547 0.28 -7.33 18.38
CA GLN A 547 1.08 -6.83 17.27
C GLN A 547 2.55 -7.19 17.50
N LEU A 548 3.32 -7.24 16.42
CA LEU A 548 4.76 -7.50 16.46
C LEU A 548 5.53 -6.23 16.11
N PRO A 549 6.59 -5.89 16.85
CA PRO A 549 7.46 -4.77 16.53
C PRO A 549 8.45 -5.20 15.44
N TYR A 550 7.95 -5.42 14.22
CA TYR A 550 8.82 -5.75 13.10
C TYR A 550 9.84 -4.63 12.90
N PRO A 551 11.16 -4.92 12.98
CA PRO A 551 12.18 -3.94 12.67
C PRO A 551 11.96 -3.37 11.27
N LEU A 552 12.09 -2.06 11.17
CA LEU A 552 11.98 -1.32 9.91
C LEU A 552 13.37 -0.81 9.55
N ARG A 553 13.50 -0.28 8.34
CA ARG A 553 14.76 0.28 7.85
C ARG A 553 15.32 1.35 8.80
N GLN A 554 14.47 2.17 9.39
CA GLN A 554 14.84 3.23 10.34
C GLN A 554 15.08 2.69 11.75
N THR A 555 14.61 1.49 12.08
CA THR A 555 14.66 0.90 13.41
C THR A 555 15.44 -0.42 13.42
N ARG A 556 16.46 -0.54 12.55
CA ARG A 556 17.37 -1.71 12.49
C ARG A 556 18.19 -1.89 13.77
N HIS A 557 18.38 -0.82 14.54
CA HIS A 557 19.17 -0.80 15.78
C HIS A 557 18.42 -0.10 16.91
N GLY A 558 18.88 -0.35 18.15
CA GLY A 558 18.37 0.27 19.37
C GLY A 558 17.20 -0.50 19.99
N ALA A 559 16.56 0.13 20.99
CA ALA A 559 15.56 -0.50 21.85
C ALA A 559 14.44 -1.20 21.05
N TYR A 560 13.94 -0.55 19.99
CA TYR A 560 12.91 -1.13 19.11
C TYR A 560 13.35 -2.47 18.53
N ALA A 561 14.51 -2.50 17.86
CA ALA A 561 15.05 -3.73 17.27
C ALA A 561 15.33 -4.80 18.33
N ASP A 562 15.82 -4.38 19.50
CA ASP A 562 16.20 -5.27 20.60
C ASP A 562 14.99 -5.88 21.33
N SER A 563 13.84 -5.21 21.25
CA SER A 563 12.56 -5.73 21.73
C SER A 563 11.97 -6.81 20.83
N ALA A 564 12.35 -6.86 19.54
CA ALA A 564 11.81 -7.81 18.57
C ALA A 564 12.29 -9.25 18.79
N LEU A 565 11.46 -10.20 18.38
CA LEU A 565 11.67 -11.64 18.47
C LEU A 565 11.38 -12.31 17.12
N ARG A 566 11.90 -13.53 16.93
CA ARG A 566 11.46 -14.40 15.84
C ARG A 566 10.01 -14.82 16.04
N GLU A 567 9.22 -14.93 14.96
CA GLU A 567 7.84 -15.43 15.00
C GLU A 567 7.77 -16.84 15.59
N SER A 568 8.68 -17.72 15.17
CA SER A 568 8.84 -19.08 15.71
C SER A 568 9.18 -19.08 17.20
N GLU A 569 10.01 -18.15 17.68
CA GLU A 569 10.31 -18.02 19.10
C GLU A 569 9.09 -17.58 19.90
N ILE A 570 8.33 -16.59 19.38
CA ILE A 570 7.08 -16.13 20.00
C ILE A 570 6.10 -17.29 20.13
N VAL A 571 5.84 -17.99 19.03
CA VAL A 571 4.92 -19.13 19.02
C VAL A 571 5.36 -20.19 20.02
N ALA A 572 6.64 -20.59 20.01
CA ALA A 572 7.14 -21.61 20.92
C ALA A 572 7.02 -21.21 22.40
N ARG A 573 7.32 -19.96 22.76
CA ARG A 573 7.20 -19.45 24.14
C ARG A 573 5.74 -19.42 24.59
N VAL A 574 4.85 -18.91 23.74
CA VAL A 574 3.42 -18.82 24.05
C VAL A 574 2.82 -20.20 24.20
N LEU A 575 3.10 -21.14 23.29
CA LEU A 575 2.56 -22.50 23.38
C LEU A 575 3.01 -23.22 24.67
N ARG A 576 4.26 -23.02 25.13
CA ARG A 576 4.72 -23.55 26.42
C ARG A 576 3.96 -22.96 27.61
N SER A 577 3.59 -21.68 27.54
CA SER A 577 2.82 -21.03 28.60
C SER A 577 1.35 -21.50 28.69
N LEU A 578 0.88 -22.32 27.74
CA LEU A 578 -0.47 -22.88 27.73
C LEU A 578 -0.59 -24.22 28.48
N ASP A 579 0.51 -24.72 29.05
CA ASP A 579 0.49 -25.90 29.91
C ASP A 579 -0.41 -25.64 31.14
N GLY A 580 -1.45 -26.47 31.30
CA GLY A 580 -2.45 -26.31 32.36
C GLY A 580 -3.52 -25.25 32.11
N ALA A 581 -3.51 -24.55 30.97
CA ALA A 581 -4.59 -23.63 30.60
C ALA A 581 -5.90 -24.39 30.33
N THR A 582 -7.04 -23.77 30.67
CA THR A 582 -8.37 -24.30 30.35
C THR A 582 -8.56 -24.36 28.83
N PRO A 583 -9.48 -25.21 28.31
CA PRO A 583 -9.78 -25.25 26.88
C PRO A 583 -10.16 -23.87 26.31
N GLU A 584 -10.91 -23.07 27.05
CA GLU A 584 -11.37 -21.74 26.65
C GLU A 584 -10.21 -20.72 26.62
N ASP A 585 -9.37 -20.70 27.66
CA ASP A 585 -8.18 -19.83 27.70
C ASP A 585 -7.21 -20.18 26.58
N ARG A 586 -7.00 -21.48 26.35
CA ARG A 586 -6.18 -22.00 25.26
C ARG A 586 -6.73 -21.55 23.92
N ALA A 587 -8.00 -21.77 23.64
CA ALA A 587 -8.61 -21.40 22.36
C ALA A 587 -8.49 -19.89 22.09
N PHE A 588 -8.78 -19.05 23.08
CA PHE A 588 -8.66 -17.60 22.95
C PHE A 588 -7.21 -17.15 22.74
N CYS A 589 -6.25 -17.74 23.47
CA CYS A 589 -4.83 -17.43 23.28
C CYS A 589 -4.31 -17.87 21.90
N LEU A 590 -4.72 -19.05 21.41
CA LEU A 590 -4.35 -19.51 20.06
C LEU A 590 -4.91 -18.57 18.99
N GLN A 591 -6.13 -18.06 19.16
CA GLN A 591 -6.72 -17.05 18.26
C GLN A 591 -5.94 -15.73 18.27
N ALA A 592 -5.55 -15.26 19.46
CA ALA A 592 -4.73 -14.05 19.60
C ALA A 592 -3.37 -14.25 18.93
N LEU A 593 -2.71 -15.38 19.16
CA LEU A 593 -1.42 -15.72 18.55
C LEU A 593 -1.53 -15.80 17.02
N ALA A 594 -2.56 -16.47 16.49
CA ALA A 594 -2.83 -16.54 15.06
C ALA A 594 -3.09 -15.15 14.42
N THR A 595 -3.63 -14.21 15.20
CA THR A 595 -3.84 -12.82 14.76
C THR A 595 -2.55 -12.02 14.68
N ALA A 596 -1.57 -12.31 15.55
CA ALA A 596 -0.28 -11.64 15.61
C ALA A 596 0.69 -12.10 14.52
N ILE A 597 0.78 -13.42 14.31
CA ILE A 597 1.75 -14.06 13.43
C ILE A 597 1.27 -13.97 11.99
N ARG A 598 2.09 -13.37 11.12
CA ARG A 598 1.71 -13.11 9.72
C ARG A 598 1.98 -14.29 8.80
N HIS A 599 2.91 -15.18 9.16
CA HIS A 599 3.34 -16.27 8.30
C HIS A 599 2.70 -17.61 8.72
N PRO A 600 1.68 -18.10 7.98
CA PRO A 600 0.96 -19.32 8.36
C PRO A 600 1.84 -20.58 8.37
N CYS A 601 2.94 -20.62 7.63
CA CYS A 601 3.89 -21.74 7.67
C CYS A 601 4.57 -21.90 9.05
N VAL A 602 4.83 -20.80 9.76
CA VAL A 602 5.35 -20.81 11.14
C VAL A 602 4.33 -21.44 12.09
N LEU A 603 3.07 -21.03 11.98
CA LEU A 603 1.96 -21.58 12.77
C LEU A 603 1.76 -23.07 12.49
N TRP A 604 1.79 -23.47 11.21
CA TRP A 604 1.60 -24.86 10.80
C TRP A 604 2.69 -25.78 11.38
N ARG A 605 3.97 -25.38 11.31
CA ARG A 605 5.07 -26.16 11.89
C ARG A 605 4.96 -26.27 13.41
N ALA A 606 4.62 -25.18 14.09
CA ALA A 606 4.41 -25.20 15.53
C ALA A 606 3.26 -26.14 15.94
N GLN A 607 2.17 -26.14 15.19
CA GLN A 607 1.07 -27.06 15.39
C GLN A 607 1.49 -28.52 15.19
N ARG A 608 2.25 -28.82 14.13
CA ARG A 608 2.78 -30.18 13.89
C ARG A 608 3.68 -30.66 15.03
N ALA A 609 4.50 -29.76 15.58
CA ALA A 609 5.41 -30.07 16.66
C ALA A 609 4.72 -30.29 18.02
N THR A 610 3.62 -29.56 18.29
CA THR A 610 2.99 -29.53 19.62
C THR A 610 1.63 -30.22 19.70
N GLY A 611 0.97 -30.45 18.57
CA GLY A 611 -0.42 -30.90 18.49
C GLY A 611 -1.45 -29.84 18.87
N LEU A 612 -1.04 -28.60 19.17
CA LEU A 612 -1.94 -27.49 19.50
C LEU A 612 -2.37 -26.77 18.22
N GLY A 613 -3.68 -26.63 18.01
CA GLY A 613 -4.31 -26.13 16.78
C GLY A 613 -4.14 -24.64 16.46
N VAL A 614 -2.92 -24.10 16.58
CA VAL A 614 -2.62 -22.67 16.35
C VAL A 614 -2.79 -22.28 14.87
N PHE A 615 -2.50 -23.18 13.93
CA PHE A 615 -2.75 -22.94 12.52
C PHE A 615 -4.23 -23.10 12.18
N GLU A 616 -4.97 -24.04 12.80
CA GLU A 616 -6.43 -24.06 12.68
C GLU A 616 -7.09 -22.75 13.13
N ALA A 617 -6.62 -22.16 14.24
CA ALA A 617 -7.13 -20.88 14.73
C ALA A 617 -6.94 -19.73 13.73
N SER A 618 -5.97 -19.85 12.81
CA SER A 618 -5.76 -18.87 11.74
C SER A 618 -6.69 -19.06 10.53
N ARG A 619 -7.37 -20.21 10.40
CA ARG A 619 -8.21 -20.52 9.23
C ARG A 619 -9.38 -19.54 9.13
N GLY A 620 -9.61 -19.03 7.93
CA GLY A 620 -10.65 -18.03 7.66
C GLY A 620 -10.26 -16.59 8.02
N MET A 621 -9.08 -16.36 8.59
CA MET A 621 -8.55 -15.00 8.68
C MET A 621 -8.22 -14.48 7.27
N PRO A 622 -8.56 -13.22 6.96
CA PRO A 622 -8.20 -12.63 5.68
C PRO A 622 -6.67 -12.55 5.58
N ARG A 623 -6.14 -12.77 4.36
CA ARG A 623 -4.74 -12.49 4.06
C ARG A 623 -4.46 -11.04 4.44
N ARG A 624 -3.57 -10.86 5.40
CA ARG A 624 -3.11 -9.55 5.82
C ARG A 624 -1.81 -9.29 5.09
N ALA A 625 -1.75 -8.20 4.32
CA ALA A 625 -0.46 -7.70 3.85
C ALA A 625 0.47 -7.49 5.05
N LEU A 626 1.79 -7.50 4.82
CA LEU A 626 2.70 -6.97 5.81
C LEU A 626 2.36 -5.50 5.99
N ALA A 627 1.59 -5.22 7.04
CA ALA A 627 1.21 -3.89 7.41
C ALA A 627 2.49 -3.21 7.84
N GLY A 628 3.06 -2.41 6.95
CA GLY A 628 4.09 -1.49 7.38
C GLY A 628 3.66 -0.80 8.67
N VAL A 629 4.61 -0.39 9.51
CA VAL A 629 4.28 0.62 10.53
C VAL A 629 4.04 1.93 9.78
N ALA A 630 2.98 1.93 8.99
CA ALA A 630 2.29 3.07 8.49
C ALA A 630 1.73 3.75 9.73
N LEU A 631 2.58 4.54 10.37
CA LEU A 631 2.18 5.89 10.73
C LEU A 631 1.94 6.60 9.39
N THR A 632 0.87 6.22 8.69
CA THR A 632 0.45 6.90 7.48
C THR A 632 -0.07 8.25 7.95
N ASP A 633 0.81 9.24 7.86
CA ASP A 633 0.43 10.62 7.62
C ASP A 633 0.52 10.89 6.11
N GLU A 634 -0.07 10.01 5.30
CA GLU A 634 -0.13 10.17 3.84
C GLU A 634 -1.31 11.07 3.41
N HIS A 635 -1.96 11.78 4.35
CA HIS A 635 -3.34 12.27 4.17
C HIS A 635 -3.52 13.77 4.20
N ASN A 636 -2.46 14.57 4.04
CA ASN A 636 -2.62 16.02 4.00
C ASN A 636 -2.27 16.64 2.64
N PRO A 637 -3.17 16.57 1.62
CA PRO A 637 -2.88 17.10 0.31
C PRO A 637 -3.03 18.64 0.20
N ARG A 638 -3.44 19.39 1.24
CA ARG A 638 -3.57 20.86 1.17
C ARG A 638 -3.34 21.60 2.52
N LYS A 639 -2.20 22.31 2.58
CA LYS A 639 -1.90 23.58 3.29
C LYS A 639 -1.10 23.56 4.62
N GLY A 640 -0.31 24.63 4.77
CA GLY A 640 0.61 24.93 5.86
C GLY A 640 -0.05 24.93 7.25
N GLY A 641 0.72 24.46 8.23
CA GLY A 641 0.26 24.23 9.60
C GLY A 641 0.87 22.96 10.19
N ALA A 642 1.81 23.17 11.11
CA ALA A 642 2.59 22.33 12.04
C ALA A 642 2.62 20.75 12.14
N ALA A 643 2.03 19.87 11.31
CA ALA A 643 2.25 18.40 11.43
C ALA A 643 3.62 17.85 10.92
N ARG A 644 4.64 17.64 11.77
CA ARG A 644 6.00 17.19 11.35
C ARG A 644 5.93 15.91 10.50
N GLY A 645 6.30 16.02 9.22
CA GLY A 645 6.32 14.92 8.28
C GLY A 645 7.32 13.85 8.72
N LEU A 646 6.82 12.81 9.37
CA LEU A 646 7.42 11.51 9.24
C LEU A 646 7.14 11.08 7.80
N SER A 647 8.20 10.93 7.00
CA SER A 647 8.10 9.97 5.92
C SER A 647 7.53 8.70 6.52
N THR A 648 6.61 8.09 5.78
CA THR A 648 6.23 6.71 6.03
C THR A 648 7.50 5.94 6.36
N LEU A 649 7.48 5.21 7.48
CA LEU A 649 8.56 4.30 7.80
C LEU A 649 8.60 3.33 6.62
N HIS A 650 9.46 3.62 5.64
CA HIS A 650 9.46 2.91 4.37
C HIS A 650 9.69 1.45 4.65
N VAL A 651 8.64 0.69 4.43
CA VAL A 651 8.63 -0.73 4.60
C VAL A 651 9.22 -1.31 3.33
N VAL A 652 10.49 -1.67 3.45
CA VAL A 652 11.15 -2.47 2.44
C VAL A 652 10.77 -3.91 2.74
N SER A 653 9.98 -4.51 1.85
CA SER A 653 9.71 -5.94 1.88
C SER A 653 10.68 -6.69 0.95
N ALA A 654 10.98 -7.93 1.30
CA ALA A 654 11.69 -8.89 0.47
C ALA A 654 10.71 -10.01 0.11
N ALA A 655 10.70 -10.47 -1.14
CA ALA A 655 9.87 -11.61 -1.53
C ALA A 655 10.31 -12.86 -0.78
N CYS A 656 9.37 -13.67 -0.31
CA CYS A 656 9.67 -14.94 0.35
C CYS A 656 10.23 -15.93 -0.67
N ALA A 657 11.47 -16.40 -0.50
CA ALA A 657 12.12 -17.36 -1.39
C ALA A 657 11.35 -18.69 -1.51
N GLU A 658 10.57 -19.02 -0.48
CA GLU A 658 9.79 -20.25 -0.36
C GLU A 658 8.41 -20.17 -1.01
N ALA A 659 7.93 -18.96 -1.33
CA ALA A 659 6.58 -18.75 -1.84
C ALA A 659 6.22 -19.56 -3.10
N PRO A 660 7.10 -19.72 -4.12
CA PRO A 660 6.78 -20.48 -5.33
C PRO A 660 6.48 -21.97 -5.10
N ARG A 661 6.98 -22.54 -3.99
CA ARG A 661 6.82 -23.97 -3.65
C ARG A 661 5.96 -24.22 -2.41
N CYS A 662 5.48 -23.16 -1.75
CA CYS A 662 4.70 -23.26 -0.52
C CYS A 662 3.20 -23.32 -0.82
N ALA A 663 2.54 -24.40 -0.41
CA ALA A 663 1.10 -24.58 -0.56
C ALA A 663 0.27 -23.53 0.21
N LEU A 664 0.86 -22.88 1.22
CA LEU A 664 0.24 -21.81 1.99
C LEU A 664 0.44 -20.41 1.39
N ALA A 665 1.16 -20.27 0.27
CA ALA A 665 1.41 -18.98 -0.38
C ALA A 665 0.13 -18.15 -0.66
N PRO A 666 -1.03 -18.72 -1.05
CA PRO A 666 -2.25 -17.94 -1.26
C PRO A 666 -2.79 -17.24 0.00
N ALA A 667 -2.51 -17.78 1.19
CA ALA A 667 -2.92 -17.22 2.49
C ALA A 667 -1.79 -16.44 3.19
N CYS A 668 -0.55 -16.60 2.71
CA CYS A 668 0.64 -15.93 3.23
C CYS A 668 0.80 -14.54 2.62
N PRO A 669 1.41 -13.55 3.31
CA PRO A 669 1.86 -12.31 2.67
C PRO A 669 2.75 -12.55 1.44
N ALA A 670 3.49 -13.66 1.40
CA ALA A 670 4.48 -14.02 0.35
C ALA A 670 5.67 -13.05 0.27
N GLU A 671 5.86 -12.27 1.32
CA GLU A 671 6.94 -11.29 1.49
C GLU A 671 7.28 -11.19 2.99
N HIS A 672 8.47 -10.68 3.29
CA HIS A 672 9.02 -10.46 4.64
C HIS A 672 9.48 -9.01 4.77
N TYR A 673 9.56 -8.46 5.98
CA TYR A 673 10.30 -7.21 6.15
C TYR A 673 11.78 -7.46 5.92
N ALA A 674 12.42 -6.68 5.05
CA ALA A 674 13.84 -6.85 4.76
C ALA A 674 14.70 -6.73 6.04
N ALA A 675 14.39 -5.76 6.91
CA ALA A 675 15.08 -5.59 8.19
C ALA A 675 14.81 -6.74 9.20
N TYR A 676 13.70 -7.46 9.05
CA TYR A 676 13.46 -8.66 9.85
C TYR A 676 14.33 -9.82 9.36
N VAL A 677 14.35 -10.06 8.05
CA VAL A 677 15.19 -11.10 7.42
C VAL A 677 16.68 -10.84 7.66
N GLU A 678 17.13 -9.59 7.55
CA GLU A 678 18.51 -9.20 7.85
C GLU A 678 18.89 -9.55 9.30
N ARG A 679 17.97 -9.34 10.25
CA ARG A 679 18.23 -9.58 11.67
C ARG A 679 18.14 -11.05 12.06
N PHE A 680 17.16 -11.77 11.52
CA PHE A 680 16.79 -13.10 11.98
C PHE A 680 17.01 -14.20 10.94
N GLY A 681 17.42 -13.90 9.71
CA GLY A 681 17.47 -14.87 8.63
C GLY A 681 16.08 -15.28 8.13
N GLU A 682 16.06 -16.19 7.15
CA GLU A 682 14.83 -16.74 6.57
C GLU A 682 14.53 -18.17 7.04
N GLU A 683 15.34 -18.73 7.94
CA GLU A 683 15.28 -20.17 8.25
C GLU A 683 13.94 -20.60 8.84
N GLU A 684 13.20 -19.69 9.48
CA GLU A 684 11.89 -20.01 10.03
C GLU A 684 10.76 -20.03 8.99
N PHE A 685 11.01 -19.70 7.72
CA PHE A 685 9.98 -19.56 6.68
C PHE A 685 9.92 -20.70 5.66
N GLU A 686 10.37 -21.90 6.00
CA GLU A 686 10.25 -23.11 5.16
C GLU A 686 8.86 -23.33 4.54
N ALA A 687 8.87 -23.72 3.26
CA ALA A 687 7.68 -24.07 2.51
C ALA A 687 6.92 -25.27 3.12
N VAL A 688 5.59 -25.21 3.05
CA VAL A 688 4.71 -26.33 3.40
C VAL A 688 4.27 -27.00 2.10
N GLY A 689 4.52 -28.30 1.96
CA GLY A 689 4.10 -29.06 0.79
C GLY A 689 2.60 -29.31 0.77
N VAL A 690 2.01 -29.52 -0.40
CA VAL A 690 0.58 -29.87 -0.53
C VAL A 690 0.26 -31.15 0.23
N TRP A 691 1.18 -32.14 0.20
CA TRP A 691 1.04 -33.41 0.92
C TRP A 691 1.15 -33.28 2.43
N ASP A 692 1.72 -32.19 2.94
CA ASP A 692 1.82 -31.95 4.38
C ASP A 692 0.50 -31.40 4.96
N LEU A 693 -0.39 -30.89 4.10
CA LEU A 693 -1.70 -30.35 4.47
C LEU A 693 -2.82 -31.40 4.44
N VAL A 694 -2.60 -32.52 3.74
CA VAL A 694 -3.52 -33.66 3.61
C VAL A 694 -3.18 -34.70 4.67
#